data_AF-A0AAN7RRX1-F1
#
_entry.id   AF-A0AAN7RRX1-F1
#
_cell.length_a   1.000
_cell.length_b   1.000
_cell.length_c   1.000
_cell.angle_alpha   90.00
_cell.angle_beta   90.00
_cell.angle_gamma   90.00
#
_symmetry.space_group_name_H-M   'P 1'
#
loop_
_entity.id
_entity.type
_entity.pdbx_description
1 polymer ?
#
loop_
_entity_poly.entity_id
_entity_poly.type
_entity_poly.pdbx_seq_one_letter_code
_entity_poly.pdbx_strand_id
1 'polypeptide(L)'
;MGLWPGAAEPVPRGRLGGAGTKRDSLSLSRGGLQRYRGFPGGRGMSVRGPGCREGLSPPAAPSRAALVPPRGAADALCQGSLGATGSSYCRSPPSDPLLQPYFPSRHGPRHHHRHVRDCQPLKYGRVTHEAWPSDNRTGGPVATTRTFVSYIPPTGEDRKVVYGHFTFVRDPLRTFSVLEPGGAGGCEAHRRSPVEETAKLGKCLVAQNGGYFNMETGECLGNVVSDGKLVRNSGGLQNAQFGIRKDGTMVFGADGAHVEEQQGVIVWGLEKPQQSPHTILDLSPQHTSLDSYLSEEDVLNQANPFVQLVSGVVWLLRDGEVYINQSQVAECGEIQTTGTFDKFINVISARTAVGHDSQGQLVLVHVDGQTESRGVNLWEMAEFLKQQGIINAINLDGGGSATLVLNGTLASYPSEHCYFDNMWRCPRSISTIMCIHEPACEPADCSGHGDCVQGECHCTGDFWRGPACDVLDCGPSNCSLHGVCTDSGCLCDAGWIGSNCSEACASGFYGPACTQTCQCQNGGSCDPMHGACSCPAGYYGTSCEQECPMGWYGPNCQKPCACEHMCPCNRETGSCNITYELAVQDQLTKAGRCLASQNKGRSKEKFSLSEKTCISVTSVLALLLVISAMGNVGLFLKARSERHHKSGDYLYHPLREMNGEASHTFTSAACETEDTQDQSQALL
;
A
#
# COMPACT_ATOMS: atom_id res chain seq x y z
N MET A 1 -27.18 -65.27 8.46
CA MET A 1 -28.26 -65.41 7.46
C MET A 1 -28.09 -64.25 6.50
N GLY A 2 -27.22 -64.33 5.47
CA GLY A 2 -27.37 -65.03 4.20
C GLY A 2 -27.68 -63.95 3.13
N LEU A 3 -27.05 -63.79 1.97
CA LEU A 3 -26.19 -64.62 1.11
C LEU A 3 -25.43 -63.66 0.13
N TRP A 4 -24.21 -64.05 -0.27
CA TRP A 4 -23.48 -63.65 -1.50
C TRP A 4 -24.08 -64.40 -2.74
N PRO A 5 -23.56 -64.35 -4.01
CA PRO A 5 -22.39 -63.66 -4.62
C PRO A 5 -22.64 -63.03 -6.02
N GLY A 6 -21.60 -62.50 -6.69
CA GLY A 6 -21.57 -62.44 -8.18
C GLY A 6 -20.50 -61.53 -8.81
N ALA A 7 -19.34 -62.09 -9.14
CA ALA A 7 -18.22 -61.49 -9.87
C ALA A 7 -18.34 -61.66 -11.40
N ALA A 8 -17.63 -60.83 -12.20
CA ALA A 8 -16.89 -61.27 -13.41
C ALA A 8 -16.18 -60.09 -14.13
N GLU A 9 -14.85 -60.17 -14.26
CA GLU A 9 -14.08 -59.66 -15.43
C GLU A 9 -14.36 -60.53 -16.67
N PRO A 10 -13.96 -60.11 -17.88
CA PRO A 10 -12.70 -60.67 -18.40
C PRO A 10 -11.86 -59.74 -19.30
N VAL A 11 -10.54 -59.95 -19.26
CA VAL A 11 -9.56 -59.61 -20.30
C VAL A 11 -9.50 -60.75 -21.34
N PRO A 12 -9.16 -60.49 -22.62
CA PRO A 12 -7.95 -61.15 -23.14
C PRO A 12 -7.07 -60.31 -24.09
N ARG A 13 -5.76 -60.40 -23.82
CA ARG A 13 -4.58 -60.51 -24.71
C ARG A 13 -4.71 -60.32 -26.23
N GLY A 14 -3.73 -59.61 -26.80
CA GLY A 14 -3.27 -59.79 -28.18
C GLY A 14 -2.09 -58.90 -28.57
N ARG A 15 -0.85 -59.43 -28.48
CA ARG A 15 0.42 -58.80 -28.87
C ARG A 15 0.96 -59.51 -30.12
N LEU A 16 1.13 -58.81 -31.24
CA LEU A 16 1.95 -59.13 -32.44
C LEU A 16 2.11 -57.76 -33.15
N GLY A 17 3.24 -57.25 -33.63
CA GLY A 17 4.54 -57.81 -33.95
C GLY A 17 4.99 -57.21 -35.29
N GLY A 18 6.02 -56.35 -35.29
CA GLY A 18 7.04 -56.30 -36.34
C GLY A 18 6.88 -55.37 -37.56
N ALA A 19 7.92 -54.55 -37.74
CA ALA A 19 8.51 -54.04 -39.00
C ALA A 19 7.66 -53.07 -39.85
N GLY A 20 8.19 -52.02 -40.46
CA GLY A 20 9.54 -51.63 -40.83
C GLY A 20 9.46 -50.82 -42.14
N THR A 21 10.49 -50.02 -42.44
CA THR A 21 10.72 -49.20 -43.66
C THR A 21 10.05 -47.81 -43.68
N LYS A 22 10.77 -46.68 -43.62
CA LYS A 22 11.81 -46.03 -44.46
C LYS A 22 11.26 -45.21 -45.64
N ARG A 23 11.73 -43.95 -45.69
CA ARG A 23 11.91 -43.05 -46.86
C ARG A 23 10.63 -42.43 -47.43
N ASP A 24 10.58 -41.16 -47.86
CA ASP A 24 11.62 -40.31 -48.44
C ASP A 24 11.46 -38.81 -48.11
N SER A 25 12.62 -38.16 -48.10
CA SER A 25 12.87 -36.73 -48.22
C SER A 25 12.39 -36.18 -49.57
N LEU A 26 12.02 -34.90 -49.65
CA LEU A 26 12.27 -34.11 -50.86
C LEU A 26 12.29 -32.60 -50.56
N SER A 27 13.48 -32.05 -50.72
CA SER A 27 13.85 -30.65 -50.83
C SER A 27 13.85 -30.20 -52.30
N LEU A 28 13.36 -29.00 -52.60
CA LEU A 28 13.76 -28.13 -53.73
C LEU A 28 13.29 -26.70 -53.33
N SER A 29 14.08 -25.62 -53.23
CA SER A 29 15.20 -25.02 -53.99
C SER A 29 14.76 -23.76 -54.77
N ARG A 30 15.24 -22.61 -54.28
CA ARG A 30 15.76 -21.40 -54.97
C ARG A 30 14.87 -20.41 -55.75
N GLY A 31 15.11 -19.14 -55.41
CA GLY A 31 14.99 -17.89 -56.21
C GLY A 31 14.55 -16.74 -55.30
N GLY A 32 15.19 -15.57 -55.14
CA GLY A 32 16.28 -14.88 -55.83
C GLY A 32 15.94 -13.37 -55.87
N LEU A 33 16.76 -12.53 -55.21
CA LEU A 33 17.00 -11.07 -55.40
C LEU A 33 15.83 -10.06 -55.49
N GLN A 34 15.84 -9.00 -54.66
CA GLN A 34 16.34 -7.66 -55.03
C GLN A 34 16.28 -6.60 -53.90
N ARG A 35 17.37 -5.81 -53.80
CA ARG A 35 17.54 -4.54 -53.06
C ARG A 35 17.15 -3.36 -53.97
N TYR A 36 16.60 -2.26 -53.41
CA TYR A 36 16.78 -0.84 -53.80
C TYR A 36 16.20 0.03 -52.66
N ARG A 37 16.93 0.82 -51.84
CA ARG A 37 17.57 2.15 -52.02
C ARG A 37 16.71 3.24 -52.69
N GLY A 38 16.45 4.34 -51.95
CA GLY A 38 16.54 5.72 -52.49
C GLY A 38 15.38 6.70 -52.24
N PHE A 39 15.64 7.72 -51.41
CA PHE A 39 15.06 9.09 -51.36
C PHE A 39 14.95 9.78 -52.75
N PRO A 40 14.19 10.88 -52.98
CA PRO A 40 14.19 12.19 -52.27
C PRO A 40 12.77 12.81 -52.08
N GLY A 41 12.46 13.94 -51.40
CA GLY A 41 13.18 15.17 -51.08
C GLY A 41 12.70 16.34 -51.97
N GLY A 42 11.92 17.29 -51.43
CA GLY A 42 11.90 18.67 -51.95
C GLY A 42 10.57 19.47 -51.95
N ARG A 43 10.60 20.61 -51.23
CA ARG A 43 10.05 21.96 -51.54
C ARG A 43 8.51 22.09 -51.69
N GLY A 44 7.77 22.96 -51.01
CA GLY A 44 8.06 24.26 -50.39
C GLY A 44 7.51 25.40 -51.27
N MET A 45 6.37 26.02 -50.91
CA MET A 45 6.12 27.47 -51.02
C MET A 45 4.74 27.91 -50.52
N SER A 46 4.80 28.91 -49.65
CA SER A 46 3.78 29.84 -49.16
C SER A 46 3.12 30.65 -50.27
N VAL A 47 1.88 31.14 -50.07
CA VAL A 47 1.44 32.51 -50.44
C VAL A 47 0.06 32.85 -49.82
N ARG A 48 0.07 33.94 -49.01
CA ARG A 48 -0.95 35.01 -48.75
C ARG A 48 -2.20 34.78 -47.87
N GLY A 49 -2.20 35.47 -46.71
CA GLY A 49 -3.40 36.07 -46.06
C GLY A 49 -3.94 37.29 -46.84
N PRO A 50 -4.97 38.04 -46.35
CA PRO A 50 -4.92 38.80 -45.08
C PRO A 50 -6.24 38.73 -44.23
N GLY A 51 -6.19 38.91 -42.89
CA GLY A 51 -6.58 40.13 -42.15
C GLY A 51 -8.05 40.08 -41.69
N CYS A 52 -8.53 40.45 -40.49
CA CYS A 52 -8.04 41.08 -39.26
C CYS A 52 -9.09 40.84 -38.12
N ARG A 53 -8.64 40.89 -36.85
CA ARG A 53 -9.25 41.38 -35.56
C ARG A 53 -10.79 41.37 -35.38
N GLU A 54 -11.41 41.13 -34.22
CA GLU A 54 -11.09 41.31 -32.80
C GLU A 54 -12.25 40.67 -31.98
N GLY A 55 -12.04 40.32 -30.70
CA GLY A 55 -13.08 40.52 -29.66
C GLY A 55 -13.76 39.30 -28.99
N LEU A 56 -13.32 39.07 -27.74
CA LEU A 56 -14.13 38.86 -26.53
C LEU A 56 -14.80 37.48 -26.25
N SER A 57 -14.25 36.78 -25.26
CA SER A 57 -14.93 35.79 -24.41
C SER A 57 -14.68 36.13 -22.92
N PRO A 58 -15.70 36.15 -22.03
CA PRO A 58 -15.59 36.58 -20.63
C PRO A 58 -15.59 35.35 -19.66
N PRO A 59 -15.57 35.49 -18.31
CA PRO A 59 -14.43 35.14 -17.48
C PRO A 59 -14.65 33.91 -16.56
N ALA A 60 -13.56 33.24 -16.18
CA ALA A 60 -13.54 32.21 -15.14
C ALA A 60 -13.11 32.80 -13.78
N ALA A 61 -13.87 32.48 -12.73
CA ALA A 61 -13.64 32.86 -11.33
C ALA A 61 -12.60 31.95 -10.64
N PRO A 62 -11.91 32.40 -9.58
CA PRO A 62 -10.63 31.84 -9.15
C PRO A 62 -10.78 30.68 -8.16
N SER A 63 -10.09 29.57 -8.43
CA SER A 63 -9.77 28.52 -7.46
C SER A 63 -8.36 28.76 -6.90
N ARG A 64 -8.26 28.99 -5.58
CA ARG A 64 -7.01 29.04 -4.82
C ARG A 64 -6.27 27.71 -4.96
N ALA A 65 -5.22 27.69 -5.78
CA ALA A 65 -4.25 26.62 -5.80
C ALA A 65 -3.28 26.80 -4.63
N ALA A 66 -3.16 25.76 -3.80
CA ALA A 66 -2.06 25.59 -2.89
C ALA A 66 -0.76 25.51 -3.71
N LEU A 67 0.21 26.37 -3.38
CA LEU A 67 1.52 26.38 -4.00
C LEU A 67 2.32 25.17 -3.49
N VAL A 68 2.36 24.12 -4.30
CA VAL A 68 3.42 23.10 -4.26
C VAL A 68 4.59 23.65 -5.09
N PRO A 69 5.82 23.82 -4.57
CA PRO A 69 6.93 24.22 -5.40
C PRO A 69 7.43 23.02 -6.22
N PRO A 70 7.91 23.23 -7.46
CA PRO A 70 8.39 22.16 -8.31
C PRO A 70 9.75 21.64 -7.83
N ARG A 71 9.97 20.34 -8.07
CA ARG A 71 11.24 19.65 -7.88
C ARG A 71 12.34 20.29 -8.73
N GLY A 72 13.50 20.53 -8.11
CA GLY A 72 14.79 20.69 -8.79
C GLY A 72 15.24 22.13 -9.05
N ALA A 73 15.74 22.81 -8.03
CA ALA A 73 16.74 23.88 -8.13
C ALA A 73 17.30 24.18 -6.73
N ALA A 74 18.24 23.36 -6.27
CA ALA A 74 19.08 23.69 -5.13
C ALA A 74 20.37 24.32 -5.66
N ASP A 75 20.28 25.57 -6.10
CA ASP A 75 21.43 26.47 -6.23
C ASP A 75 21.23 27.64 -5.29
N ALA A 76 22.24 27.87 -4.45
CA ALA A 76 22.24 28.84 -3.37
C ALA A 76 21.99 30.27 -3.89
N LEU A 77 20.91 30.91 -3.42
CA LEU A 77 20.72 32.36 -3.55
C LEU A 77 21.48 33.08 -2.42
N CYS A 78 22.77 33.31 -2.65
CA CYS A 78 23.50 34.37 -1.95
C CYS A 78 23.25 35.70 -2.68
N GLN A 79 22.41 36.59 -2.12
CA GLN A 79 22.39 37.98 -2.57
C GLN A 79 23.49 38.75 -1.84
N GLY A 80 24.55 39.09 -2.56
CA GLY A 80 25.60 40.01 -2.12
C GLY A 80 25.92 41.00 -3.23
N SER A 81 25.53 42.26 -3.04
CA SER A 81 25.99 43.39 -3.83
C SER A 81 27.49 43.61 -3.63
N LEU A 82 28.21 43.81 -4.73
CA LEU A 82 29.64 44.05 -4.78
C LEU A 82 30.05 45.32 -4.02
N GLY A 83 30.97 45.18 -3.06
CA GLY A 83 31.66 46.28 -2.40
C GLY A 83 32.70 45.79 -1.39
N ALA A 84 33.95 45.66 -1.85
CA ALA A 84 35.23 45.52 -1.13
C ALA A 84 35.27 45.01 0.33
N THR A 85 35.99 43.90 0.52
CA THR A 85 36.58 43.38 1.77
C THR A 85 35.62 43.14 2.93
N GLY A 86 34.97 41.97 2.94
CA GLY A 86 34.28 41.42 4.11
C GLY A 86 33.77 40.02 3.81
N SER A 87 34.22 39.01 4.57
CA SER A 87 33.71 37.64 4.49
C SER A 87 32.22 37.63 4.81
N SER A 88 31.37 37.31 3.82
CA SER A 88 29.92 37.16 4.04
C SER A 88 29.65 35.81 4.72
N TYR A 89 29.57 35.81 6.05
CA TYR A 89 29.07 34.67 6.81
C TYR A 89 27.56 34.55 6.57
N CYS A 90 27.11 33.52 5.86
CA CYS A 90 25.73 33.07 5.96
C CYS A 90 25.51 32.59 7.41
N ARG A 91 24.85 33.40 8.25
CA ARG A 91 24.40 32.92 9.56
C ARG A 91 23.32 31.89 9.32
N SER A 92 23.67 30.61 9.48
CA SER A 92 22.69 29.55 9.70
C SER A 92 21.80 29.96 10.86
N PRO A 93 20.48 29.70 10.78
CA PRO A 93 19.61 29.99 11.89
C PRO A 93 20.00 29.19 13.14
N PRO A 94 19.69 29.69 14.36
CA PRO A 94 20.02 28.97 15.58
C PRO A 94 19.33 27.59 15.56
N SER A 95 20.12 26.55 15.32
CA SER A 95 19.68 25.18 15.47
C SER A 95 19.40 24.89 16.93
N ASP A 96 18.39 24.07 17.21
CA ASP A 96 18.13 23.59 18.57
C ASP A 96 19.38 22.87 19.10
N PRO A 97 19.81 23.09 20.37
CA PRO A 97 20.99 22.44 20.89
C PRO A 97 20.89 20.92 20.73
N LEU A 98 21.89 20.34 20.05
CA LEU A 98 21.95 18.91 19.78
C LEU A 98 22.00 18.14 21.10
N LEU A 99 21.04 17.23 21.28
CA LEU A 99 20.97 16.36 22.43
C LEU A 99 21.87 15.14 22.22
N GLN A 100 23.16 15.31 22.50
CA GLN A 100 24.18 14.29 22.26
C GLN A 100 24.57 13.59 23.58
N PRO A 101 24.50 12.24 23.66
CA PRO A 101 24.96 11.51 24.85
C PRO A 101 26.48 11.49 24.99
N TYR A 102 27.21 11.57 23.87
CA TYR A 102 28.66 11.43 23.82
C TYR A 102 29.28 12.60 23.05
N PHE A 103 30.17 13.38 23.71
CA PHE A 103 30.94 14.48 23.10
C PHE A 103 32.24 14.71 23.88
N PRO A 104 33.40 15.02 23.24
CA PRO A 104 33.68 14.99 21.79
C PRO A 104 33.97 13.57 21.26
N SER A 105 33.69 12.56 22.08
CA SER A 105 34.11 11.17 21.92
C SER A 105 33.20 10.38 20.98
N ARG A 106 33.74 9.26 20.45
CA ARG A 106 32.96 8.28 19.66
C ARG A 106 31.76 7.73 20.47
N HIS A 107 30.69 7.39 19.76
CA HIS A 107 29.45 6.88 20.34
C HIS A 107 29.63 5.53 21.04
N GLY A 108 28.99 5.39 22.20
CA GLY A 108 28.98 4.17 23.02
C GLY A 108 30.23 4.00 23.89
N PRO A 109 30.13 3.23 24.99
CA PRO A 109 31.29 2.85 25.78
C PRO A 109 32.12 1.78 25.06
N ARG A 110 33.39 1.63 25.49
CA ARG A 110 34.34 0.66 24.92
C ARG A 110 34.71 -0.49 25.85
N HIS A 111 34.19 -0.51 27.07
CA HIS A 111 34.42 -1.64 27.96
C HIS A 111 33.70 -2.89 27.44
N HIS A 112 34.27 -4.05 27.76
CA HIS A 112 33.71 -5.34 27.36
C HIS A 112 32.36 -5.61 28.05
N HIS A 113 31.53 -6.46 27.43
CA HIS A 113 30.28 -6.96 28.01
C HIS A 113 30.39 -7.41 29.46
N ARG A 114 31.49 -8.11 29.75
CA ARG A 114 31.81 -8.63 31.07
C ARG A 114 31.75 -7.55 32.15
N HIS A 115 32.16 -6.32 31.81
CA HIS A 115 32.07 -5.18 32.71
C HIS A 115 30.61 -4.83 33.03
N VAL A 116 29.73 -4.78 32.02
CA VAL A 116 28.29 -4.52 32.22
C VAL A 116 27.67 -5.56 33.14
N ARG A 117 27.99 -6.84 32.93
CA ARG A 117 27.54 -7.94 33.79
C ARG A 117 28.08 -7.82 35.22
N ASP A 118 29.37 -7.54 35.39
CA ASP A 118 30.01 -7.54 36.70
C ASP A 118 29.62 -6.29 37.53
N CYS A 119 29.22 -5.21 36.86
CA CYS A 119 28.76 -3.97 37.50
C CYS A 119 27.24 -3.87 37.69
N GLN A 120 26.45 -4.84 37.21
CA GLN A 120 25.00 -4.82 37.41
C GLN A 120 24.58 -5.26 38.82
N PRO A 121 23.38 -4.87 39.30
CA PRO A 121 22.88 -5.32 40.59
C PRO A 121 22.75 -6.85 40.68
N LEU A 122 23.19 -7.43 41.80
CA LEU A 122 23.16 -8.89 42.05
C LEU A 122 21.79 -9.53 41.85
N LYS A 123 20.68 -8.77 42.03
CA LYS A 123 19.31 -9.27 41.82
C LYS A 123 19.04 -9.76 40.40
N TYR A 124 19.79 -9.28 39.41
CA TYR A 124 19.66 -9.67 38.00
C TYR A 124 20.61 -10.81 37.59
N GLY A 125 21.43 -11.31 38.53
CA GLY A 125 22.36 -12.40 38.28
C GLY A 125 23.36 -12.09 37.17
N ARG A 126 23.46 -12.98 36.18
CA ARG A 126 24.37 -12.86 35.03
C ARG A 126 23.70 -12.37 33.75
N VAL A 127 22.38 -12.23 33.74
CA VAL A 127 21.61 -11.88 32.54
C VAL A 127 21.60 -10.35 32.39
N THR A 128 22.02 -9.84 31.24
CA THR A 128 22.09 -8.39 30.95
C THR A 128 20.93 -7.90 30.08
N HIS A 129 19.91 -8.74 29.91
CA HIS A 129 18.72 -8.46 29.13
C HIS A 129 17.48 -9.08 29.77
N GLU A 130 16.32 -8.59 29.38
CA GLU A 130 15.02 -9.20 29.65
C GLU A 130 14.40 -9.69 28.34
N ALA A 131 13.69 -10.80 28.42
CA ALA A 131 12.99 -11.40 27.29
C ALA A 131 11.50 -11.56 27.65
N TRP A 132 10.61 -11.18 26.73
CA TRP A 132 9.17 -11.23 26.94
C TRP A 132 8.45 -11.70 25.67
N PRO A 133 7.48 -12.63 25.76
CA PRO A 133 6.70 -13.05 24.60
C PRO A 133 5.85 -11.89 24.07
N SER A 134 5.89 -11.63 22.76
CA SER A 134 5.02 -10.60 22.16
C SER A 134 3.55 -11.01 22.16
N ASP A 135 2.67 -10.02 22.27
CA ASP A 135 1.24 -10.16 22.00
C ASP A 135 1.02 -10.73 20.58
N ASN A 136 0.27 -11.81 20.43
CA ASN A 136 -0.04 -12.45 19.16
C ASN A 136 -1.52 -12.32 18.77
N ARG A 137 -2.28 -11.45 19.44
CA ARG A 137 -3.70 -11.22 19.15
C ARG A 137 -3.87 -10.46 17.85
N THR A 138 -4.67 -11.01 16.94
CA THR A 138 -4.99 -10.40 15.62
C THR A 138 -6.31 -9.63 15.61
N GLY A 139 -7.07 -9.63 16.71
CA GLY A 139 -8.37 -8.95 16.81
C GLY A 139 -8.26 -7.45 17.07
N GLY A 140 -8.91 -6.62 16.24
CA GLY A 140 -8.98 -5.16 16.36
C GLY A 140 -7.88 -4.42 15.57
N PRO A 141 -7.64 -3.11 15.81
CA PRO A 141 -6.64 -2.37 15.06
C PRO A 141 -5.21 -2.83 15.41
N VAL A 142 -4.31 -2.79 14.41
CA VAL A 142 -2.88 -3.10 14.53
C VAL A 142 -2.20 -2.21 15.56
N ALA A 143 -2.51 -0.91 15.53
CA ALA A 143 -1.96 0.08 16.45
C ALA A 143 -3.07 0.97 17.01
N THR A 144 -2.95 1.35 18.28
CA THR A 144 -3.80 2.35 18.92
C THR A 144 -2.92 3.46 19.49
N THR A 145 -2.98 4.64 18.88
CA THR A 145 -2.26 5.83 19.37
C THR A 145 -3.14 6.66 20.29
N ARG A 146 -2.62 7.01 21.46
CA ARG A 146 -3.25 7.87 22.47
C ARG A 146 -2.40 9.11 22.65
N THR A 147 -2.94 10.27 22.29
CA THR A 147 -2.34 11.57 22.61
C THR A 147 -2.55 11.88 24.09
N PHE A 148 -1.54 12.44 24.73
CA PHE A 148 -1.65 12.95 26.10
C PHE A 148 -1.14 14.37 26.21
N VAL A 149 -1.74 15.08 27.16
CA VAL A 149 -1.24 16.34 27.72
C VAL A 149 -1.20 16.12 29.22
N SER A 150 0.00 16.14 29.81
CA SER A 150 0.19 15.77 31.21
C SER A 150 1.06 16.78 31.94
N TYR A 151 0.85 16.89 33.25
CA TYR A 151 1.68 17.69 34.14
C TYR A 151 2.77 16.81 34.74
N ILE A 152 4.02 17.23 34.63
CA ILE A 152 5.18 16.50 35.15
C ILE A 152 6.00 17.45 36.05
N PRO A 153 6.20 17.16 37.35
CA PRO A 153 5.48 16.14 38.13
C PRO A 153 3.96 16.46 38.20
N PRO A 154 3.11 15.47 38.54
CA PRO A 154 1.65 15.64 38.54
C PRO A 154 1.15 16.64 39.60
N THR A 155 1.93 16.87 40.65
CA THR A 155 1.64 17.77 41.75
C THR A 155 2.85 18.63 42.07
N GLY A 156 2.63 19.88 42.49
CA GLY A 156 3.70 20.84 42.84
C GLY A 156 3.63 22.12 42.02
N GLU A 157 4.36 23.14 42.47
CA GLU A 157 4.43 24.45 41.80
C GLU A 157 5.29 24.42 40.53
N ASP A 158 6.30 23.54 40.48
CA ASP A 158 7.22 23.38 39.34
C ASP A 158 6.67 22.48 38.21
N ARG A 159 5.35 22.23 38.18
CA ARG A 159 4.75 21.37 37.16
C ARG A 159 4.85 21.99 35.77
N LYS A 160 5.36 21.22 34.81
CA LYS A 160 5.37 21.59 33.38
C LYS A 160 4.36 20.77 32.61
N VAL A 161 3.79 21.38 31.58
CA VAL A 161 2.90 20.69 30.64
C VAL A 161 3.74 19.99 29.58
N VAL A 162 3.48 18.71 29.38
CA VAL A 162 4.16 17.86 28.42
C VAL A 162 3.15 17.25 27.47
N TYR A 163 3.45 17.33 26.17
CA TYR A 163 2.64 16.82 25.08
C TYR A 163 3.32 15.58 24.51
N GLY A 164 2.54 14.57 24.18
CA GLY A 164 3.10 13.35 23.62
C GLY A 164 2.07 12.33 23.22
N HIS A 165 2.57 11.15 22.85
CA HIS A 165 1.79 10.04 22.35
C HIS A 165 2.30 8.72 22.89
N PHE A 166 1.39 7.83 23.25
CA PHE A 166 1.64 6.40 23.40
C PHE A 166 1.01 5.66 22.22
N THR A 167 1.77 4.80 21.55
CA THR A 167 1.24 3.91 20.52
C THR A 167 1.39 2.47 21.00
N PHE A 168 0.26 1.81 21.22
CA PHE A 168 0.20 0.41 21.62
C PHE A 168 0.00 -0.45 20.36
N VAL A 169 0.90 -1.41 20.17
CA VAL A 169 1.00 -2.24 18.96
C VAL A 169 0.65 -3.68 19.32
N ARG A 170 -0.15 -4.31 18.46
CA ARG A 170 -0.52 -5.73 18.54
C ARG A 170 0.22 -6.52 17.48
N ASP A 171 0.47 -7.80 17.77
CA ASP A 171 1.18 -8.70 16.85
C ASP A 171 2.48 -8.09 16.31
N PRO A 172 3.37 -7.54 17.18
CA PRO A 172 4.53 -6.78 16.73
C PRO A 172 5.52 -7.65 15.95
N LEU A 173 5.48 -8.98 16.08
CA LEU A 173 6.26 -9.87 15.22
C LEU A 173 5.92 -9.67 13.73
N ARG A 174 4.66 -9.37 13.41
CA ARG A 174 4.18 -9.22 12.03
C ARG A 174 3.93 -7.77 11.62
N THR A 175 3.80 -6.85 12.58
CA THR A 175 3.35 -5.47 12.34
C THR A 175 4.39 -4.40 12.64
N PHE A 176 5.52 -4.75 13.27
CA PHE A 176 6.61 -3.82 13.58
C PHE A 176 7.85 -4.12 12.74
N SER A 177 8.41 -3.06 12.16
CA SER A 177 9.66 -3.12 11.40
C SER A 177 10.61 -1.97 11.75
N VAL A 178 11.91 -2.27 11.82
CA VAL A 178 12.97 -1.25 11.83
C VAL A 178 13.36 -1.00 10.38
N LEU A 179 13.25 0.24 9.90
CA LEU A 179 13.54 0.59 8.52
C LEU A 179 14.77 1.49 8.40
N GLU A 180 15.56 1.26 7.35
CA GLU A 180 16.70 2.09 6.96
C GLU A 180 16.27 3.43 6.34
N PRO A 181 17.09 4.50 6.44
CA PRO A 181 16.76 5.83 5.92
C PRO A 181 16.54 5.84 4.40
N GLY A 182 15.33 6.19 3.97
CA GLY A 182 14.96 6.21 2.56
C GLY A 182 14.89 4.83 1.90
N GLY A 183 14.73 3.76 2.70
CA GLY A 183 14.62 2.37 2.23
C GLY A 183 15.92 1.57 2.36
N ALA A 184 15.85 0.29 1.97
CA ALA A 184 16.95 -0.67 2.12
C ALA A 184 18.27 -0.17 1.52
N GLY A 185 19.38 -0.40 2.23
CA GLY A 185 20.72 0.12 1.89
C GLY A 185 20.94 1.59 2.26
N GLY A 186 19.97 2.22 2.92
CA GLY A 186 20.08 3.60 3.41
C GLY A 186 21.23 3.78 4.40
N CYS A 187 21.46 2.82 5.30
CA CYS A 187 22.55 2.90 6.27
C CYS A 187 23.93 2.76 5.62
N GLU A 188 24.08 1.84 4.68
CA GLU A 188 25.34 1.65 3.92
C GLU A 188 25.70 2.91 3.12
N ALA A 189 24.70 3.59 2.57
CA ALA A 189 24.88 4.85 1.85
C ALA A 189 25.06 6.09 2.76
N HIS A 190 25.10 5.91 4.08
CA HIS A 190 25.09 6.99 5.09
C HIS A 190 23.98 8.03 4.83
N ARG A 191 22.82 7.56 4.37
CA ARG A 191 21.70 8.43 4.01
C ARG A 191 21.02 8.94 5.28
N ARG A 192 20.53 10.17 5.21
CA ARG A 192 19.55 10.70 6.17
C ARG A 192 18.27 11.06 5.42
N SER A 193 17.12 10.77 6.01
CA SER A 193 15.81 11.07 5.42
C SER A 193 14.81 11.42 6.52
N PRO A 194 13.85 12.33 6.27
CA PRO A 194 12.74 12.57 7.20
C PRO A 194 11.93 11.29 7.45
N VAL A 195 11.38 11.15 8.65
CA VAL A 195 10.53 9.99 9.01
C VAL A 195 9.37 9.82 8.02
N GLU A 196 8.75 10.92 7.58
CA GLU A 196 7.62 10.90 6.65
C GLU A 196 7.95 10.24 5.30
N GLU A 197 9.14 10.48 4.77
CA GLU A 197 9.55 9.91 3.48
C GLU A 197 9.80 8.41 3.60
N THR A 198 10.52 8.00 4.63
CA THR A 198 10.81 6.58 4.87
C THR A 198 9.53 5.82 5.25
N ALA A 199 8.64 6.44 6.02
CA ALA A 199 7.36 5.86 6.42
C ALA A 199 6.41 5.63 5.23
N LYS A 200 6.41 6.53 4.23
CA LYS A 200 5.64 6.35 2.99
C LYS A 200 6.13 5.15 2.19
N LEU A 201 7.45 4.96 2.10
CA LEU A 201 8.03 3.80 1.43
C LEU A 201 7.69 2.49 2.15
N GLY A 202 7.74 2.50 3.48
CA GLY A 202 7.38 1.35 4.33
C GLY A 202 5.89 1.12 4.54
N LYS A 203 5.01 1.93 3.93
CA LYS A 203 3.54 1.90 4.13
C LYS A 203 3.13 1.91 5.62
N CYS A 204 3.83 2.70 6.44
CA CYS A 204 3.60 2.73 7.88
C CYS A 204 2.29 3.44 8.24
N LEU A 205 1.48 2.80 9.08
CA LEU A 205 0.34 3.39 9.78
C LEU A 205 0.81 4.38 10.85
N VAL A 206 1.84 4.00 11.60
CA VAL A 206 2.51 4.85 12.60
C VAL A 206 4.01 4.73 12.40
N ALA A 207 4.74 5.84 12.43
CA ALA A 207 6.19 5.81 12.42
C ALA A 207 6.78 6.82 13.40
N GLN A 208 7.87 6.44 14.06
CA GLN A 208 8.71 7.36 14.83
C GLN A 208 10.18 7.21 14.43
N ASN A 209 11.01 8.20 14.75
CA ASN A 209 12.45 8.06 14.58
C ASN A 209 12.99 6.89 15.43
N GLY A 210 14.06 6.25 14.96
CA GLY A 210 14.66 5.07 15.57
C GLY A 210 15.95 5.39 16.32
N GLY A 211 17.01 4.68 15.93
CA GLY A 211 18.32 4.73 16.59
C GLY A 211 19.11 5.99 16.31
N TYR A 212 20.22 6.13 17.04
CA TYR A 212 21.15 7.24 16.90
C TYR A 212 21.94 7.16 15.59
N PHE A 213 22.50 8.31 15.19
CA PHE A 213 23.35 8.42 14.01
C PHE A 213 24.37 9.55 14.16
N ASN A 214 25.40 9.52 13.33
CA ASN A 214 26.36 10.62 13.26
C ASN A 214 25.76 11.76 12.42
N MET A 215 25.54 12.91 13.06
CA MET A 215 24.93 14.09 12.41
C MET A 215 25.80 14.67 11.28
N GLU A 216 27.12 14.50 11.33
CA GLU A 216 28.05 15.02 10.32
C GLU A 216 28.14 14.07 9.11
N THR A 217 28.26 12.77 9.35
CA THR A 217 28.50 11.79 8.28
C THR A 217 27.24 11.11 7.77
N GLY A 218 26.17 11.05 8.57
CA GLY A 218 24.96 10.28 8.29
C GLY A 218 25.06 8.79 8.62
N GLU A 219 26.17 8.35 9.20
CA GLU A 219 26.39 6.95 9.58
C GLU A 219 25.37 6.51 10.66
N CYS A 220 24.64 5.42 10.41
CA CYS A 220 23.79 4.77 11.42
C CYS A 220 24.64 4.30 12.61
N LEU A 221 24.14 4.33 13.85
CA LEU A 221 24.89 3.89 15.03
C LEU A 221 24.22 2.68 15.73
N GLY A 222 25.01 1.94 16.53
CA GLY A 222 24.60 0.67 17.15
C GLY A 222 24.35 -0.49 16.19
N ASN A 223 23.75 -1.56 16.73
CA ASN A 223 23.24 -2.71 15.98
C ASN A 223 21.93 -2.36 15.29
N VAL A 224 21.78 -2.81 14.04
CA VAL A 224 20.56 -2.65 13.24
C VAL A 224 20.27 -3.95 12.50
N VAL A 225 19.09 -4.51 12.73
CA VAL A 225 18.50 -5.60 11.95
C VAL A 225 17.15 -5.11 11.42
N SER A 226 16.96 -5.21 10.12
CA SER A 226 15.76 -4.76 9.40
C SER A 226 15.19 -5.95 8.64
N ASP A 227 13.98 -6.39 9.02
CA ASP A 227 13.26 -7.50 8.37
C ASP A 227 14.11 -8.79 8.23
N GLY A 228 14.84 -9.14 9.29
CA GLY A 228 15.74 -10.31 9.35
C GLY A 228 17.10 -10.12 8.68
N LYS A 229 17.34 -8.98 8.02
CA LYS A 229 18.64 -8.63 7.45
C LYS A 229 19.48 -7.87 8.46
N LEU A 230 20.67 -8.39 8.78
CA LEU A 230 21.68 -7.64 9.52
C LEU A 230 22.18 -6.47 8.65
N VAL A 231 21.83 -5.24 9.05
CA VAL A 231 22.22 -4.00 8.35
C VAL A 231 23.52 -3.46 8.93
N ARG A 232 23.65 -3.47 10.25
CA ARG A 232 24.84 -2.96 10.96
C ARG A 232 25.11 -3.77 12.21
N ASN A 233 26.37 -4.13 12.40
CA ASN A 233 26.90 -4.70 13.63
C ASN A 233 27.80 -3.65 14.29
N SER A 234 27.55 -3.40 15.58
CA SER A 234 28.30 -2.42 16.37
C SER A 234 29.68 -2.91 16.80
N GLY A 235 29.97 -4.21 16.67
CA GLY A 235 31.20 -4.84 17.18
C GLY A 235 31.22 -4.92 18.71
N GLY A 236 30.05 -5.11 19.32
CA GLY A 236 29.90 -5.25 20.78
C GLY A 236 29.93 -3.93 21.55
N LEU A 237 29.40 -2.82 21.00
CA LEU A 237 29.20 -1.60 21.79
C LEU A 237 28.06 -1.79 22.80
N GLN A 238 28.32 -1.44 24.06
CA GLN A 238 27.40 -1.66 25.17
C GLN A 238 26.37 -0.53 25.28
N ASN A 239 25.37 -0.53 24.43
CA ASN A 239 24.23 0.38 24.53
C ASN A 239 22.93 -0.40 24.74
N ALA A 240 21.90 0.27 25.25
CA ALA A 240 20.57 -0.31 25.36
C ALA A 240 20.01 -0.72 23.99
N GLN A 241 19.45 -1.92 23.89
CA GLN A 241 18.93 -2.49 22.65
C GLN A 241 17.50 -2.96 22.83
N PHE A 242 16.75 -2.87 21.73
CA PHE A 242 15.44 -3.47 21.59
C PHE A 242 15.42 -4.29 20.30
N GLY A 243 14.94 -5.52 20.38
CA GLY A 243 14.73 -6.36 19.22
C GLY A 243 13.62 -7.37 19.39
N ILE A 244 13.19 -7.94 18.27
CA ILE A 244 12.22 -9.04 18.21
C ILE A 244 12.91 -10.22 17.54
N ARG A 245 12.86 -11.39 18.18
CA ARG A 245 13.36 -12.64 17.62
C ARG A 245 12.33 -13.30 16.71
N LYS A 246 12.78 -14.26 15.90
CA LYS A 246 11.94 -14.97 14.92
C LYS A 246 10.74 -15.70 15.54
N ASP A 247 10.84 -16.11 16.81
CA ASP A 247 9.74 -16.72 17.57
C ASP A 247 8.75 -15.72 18.21
N GLY A 248 8.94 -14.41 18.02
CA GLY A 248 8.13 -13.36 18.63
C GLY A 248 8.62 -12.91 20.01
N THR A 249 9.75 -13.42 20.50
CA THR A 249 10.31 -12.94 21.76
C THR A 249 10.85 -11.51 21.60
N MET A 250 10.30 -10.57 22.34
CA MET A 250 10.84 -9.22 22.48
C MET A 250 11.99 -9.24 23.48
N VAL A 251 13.09 -8.55 23.16
CA VAL A 251 14.29 -8.51 23.97
C VAL A 251 14.70 -7.08 24.24
N PHE A 252 14.96 -6.75 25.50
CA PHE A 252 15.42 -5.44 25.97
C PHE A 252 16.68 -5.59 26.81
N GLY A 253 17.76 -4.86 26.52
CA GLY A 253 18.96 -4.91 27.37
C GLY A 253 20.26 -4.46 26.71
N ALA A 254 21.38 -4.69 27.39
CA ALA A 254 22.72 -4.35 26.91
C ALA A 254 23.40 -5.58 26.27
N ASP A 255 23.96 -5.37 25.07
CA ASP A 255 24.68 -6.36 24.25
C ASP A 255 26.19 -6.26 24.44
N GLY A 256 26.93 -7.37 24.38
CA GLY A 256 28.36 -7.32 24.22
C GLY A 256 29.13 -8.54 23.77
N ALA A 257 30.08 -8.28 22.88
CA ALA A 257 30.97 -9.27 22.28
C ALA A 257 31.78 -10.06 23.31
N HIS A 258 31.81 -11.38 23.12
CA HIS A 258 32.85 -12.25 23.66
C HIS A 258 33.69 -12.75 22.49
N VAL A 259 34.95 -12.32 22.39
CA VAL A 259 35.96 -13.01 21.58
C VAL A 259 36.78 -13.83 22.56
N GLU A 260 36.62 -15.15 22.54
CA GLU A 260 37.51 -16.05 23.27
C GLU A 260 38.83 -16.16 22.51
N GLU A 261 39.78 -15.26 22.81
CA GLU A 261 41.17 -15.46 22.42
C GLU A 261 41.73 -16.58 23.30
N GLN A 262 41.93 -17.77 22.71
CA GLN A 262 42.59 -18.91 23.36
C GLN A 262 44.02 -18.52 23.77
N GLN A 263 44.18 -17.93 24.95
CA GLN A 263 45.49 -17.87 25.59
C GLN A 263 45.74 -19.22 26.26
N GLY A 264 46.53 -20.04 25.57
CA GLY A 264 47.10 -21.27 26.11
C GLY A 264 47.83 -20.99 27.42
N VAL A 265 47.21 -21.39 28.53
CA VAL A 265 47.90 -21.48 29.82
C VAL A 265 48.78 -22.73 29.76
N ILE A 266 50.08 -22.53 29.61
CA ILE A 266 51.09 -23.56 29.89
C ILE A 266 51.07 -23.76 31.42
N VAL A 267 50.36 -24.80 31.86
CA VAL A 267 50.41 -25.25 33.25
C VAL A 267 51.68 -26.08 33.45
N TRP A 268 52.60 -25.57 34.26
CA TRP A 268 53.72 -26.35 34.78
C TRP A 268 53.21 -27.44 35.71
N GLY A 269 53.49 -28.69 35.37
CA GLY A 269 53.11 -29.85 36.15
C GLY A 269 53.90 -29.98 37.45
N LEU A 270 53.16 -30.28 38.53
CA LEU A 270 53.67 -31.03 39.67
C LEU A 270 52.70 -32.18 39.95
N GLU A 271 53.13 -33.37 39.56
CA GLU A 271 52.49 -34.65 39.89
C GLU A 271 52.60 -34.95 41.39
N LYS A 272 51.57 -35.61 41.94
CA LYS A 272 51.67 -36.84 42.76
C LYS A 272 50.29 -37.48 42.99
N PRO A 273 50.20 -38.80 43.30
CA PRO A 273 49.22 -39.69 42.67
C PRO A 273 48.22 -40.38 43.62
N GLN A 274 47.12 -40.85 42.99
CA GLN A 274 46.28 -42.04 43.26
C GLN A 274 45.89 -42.48 44.68
N GLN A 275 44.56 -42.60 44.91
CA GLN A 275 43.92 -43.88 45.29
C GLN A 275 42.39 -43.89 44.98
N SER A 276 41.94 -45.06 44.50
CA SER A 276 40.68 -45.48 43.83
C SER A 276 39.56 -45.94 44.79
N PRO A 277 38.46 -46.64 44.36
CA PRO A 277 37.67 -46.65 43.10
C PRO A 277 36.15 -46.43 43.36
N HIS A 278 35.30 -46.33 42.33
CA HIS A 278 34.06 -47.12 42.14
C HIS A 278 33.07 -46.45 41.14
N THR A 279 32.79 -47.20 40.07
CA THR A 279 31.55 -47.30 39.29
C THR A 279 30.99 -46.02 38.64
N ILE A 280 31.34 -45.84 37.35
CA ILE A 280 30.67 -44.93 36.42
C ILE A 280 29.31 -45.54 36.05
N LEU A 281 28.23 -44.92 36.54
CA LEU A 281 26.93 -44.99 35.88
C LEU A 281 26.88 -43.89 34.83
N ASP A 282 26.58 -44.31 33.62
CA ASP A 282 26.30 -43.49 32.44
C ASP A 282 25.17 -42.50 32.74
N LEU A 283 25.51 -41.22 32.82
CA LEU A 283 24.58 -40.12 32.66
C LEU A 283 25.19 -39.20 31.61
N SER A 284 24.60 -39.26 30.41
CA SER A 284 24.79 -38.26 29.37
C SER A 284 24.65 -36.85 29.96
N PRO A 285 25.58 -35.92 29.70
CA PRO A 285 25.36 -34.54 30.08
C PRO A 285 24.35 -33.95 29.10
N GLN A 286 23.12 -33.73 29.59
CA GLN A 286 22.22 -32.77 28.96
C GLN A 286 22.95 -31.42 28.97
N HIS A 287 23.28 -30.94 27.77
CA HIS A 287 23.76 -29.60 27.50
C HIS A 287 22.65 -28.60 27.88
N THR A 288 22.52 -28.27 29.16
CA THR A 288 21.81 -27.06 29.58
C THR A 288 22.76 -25.90 29.36
N SER A 289 22.64 -25.22 28.22
CA SER A 289 23.29 -23.94 27.97
C SER A 289 22.79 -22.93 29.00
N LEU A 290 23.62 -22.59 29.97
CA LEU A 290 23.28 -21.74 31.11
C LEU A 290 24.18 -20.50 31.16
N ASP A 291 24.41 -19.90 30.00
CA ASP A 291 25.11 -18.62 29.85
C ASP A 291 24.33 -17.76 28.85
N SER A 292 23.44 -16.90 29.36
CA SER A 292 22.54 -16.04 28.59
C SER A 292 23.04 -14.60 28.61
N TYR A 293 23.95 -14.29 27.70
CA TYR A 293 24.36 -12.93 27.38
C TYR A 293 23.55 -12.46 26.15
N LEU A 294 23.46 -11.15 25.90
CA LEU A 294 23.31 -10.69 24.52
C LEU A 294 24.71 -10.31 24.13
N SER A 295 25.29 -11.03 23.19
CA SER A 295 26.61 -10.80 22.65
C SER A 295 26.54 -10.62 21.14
N GLU A 296 27.67 -10.24 20.52
CA GLU A 296 27.78 -10.28 19.06
C GLU A 296 27.37 -11.67 18.51
N GLU A 297 27.64 -12.75 19.24
CA GLU A 297 27.17 -14.10 18.89
C GLU A 297 25.65 -14.26 18.98
N ASP A 298 24.99 -13.56 19.93
CA ASP A 298 23.53 -13.58 20.06
C ASP A 298 22.82 -12.76 18.99
N VAL A 299 23.43 -11.65 18.57
CA VAL A 299 22.98 -10.87 17.41
C VAL A 299 23.12 -11.70 16.14
N LEU A 300 24.18 -12.51 16.04
CA LEU A 300 24.47 -13.40 14.91
C LEU A 300 23.85 -14.79 15.05
N ASN A 301 23.06 -15.05 16.10
CA ASN A 301 22.53 -16.38 16.40
C ASN A 301 21.57 -16.84 15.30
N GLN A 302 21.86 -17.98 14.69
CA GLN A 302 21.07 -18.52 13.57
C GLN A 302 19.88 -19.38 14.00
N ALA A 303 19.83 -19.86 15.26
CA ALA A 303 18.78 -20.77 15.72
C ALA A 303 17.46 -20.03 15.97
N ASN A 304 17.53 -18.87 16.64
CA ASN A 304 16.41 -17.95 16.83
C ASN A 304 16.88 -16.50 16.59
N PRO A 305 17.10 -16.13 15.31
CA PRO A 305 17.71 -14.85 14.95
C PRO A 305 16.79 -13.69 15.30
N PHE A 306 17.38 -12.52 15.47
CA PHE A 306 16.62 -11.27 15.45
C PHE A 306 16.02 -11.05 14.07
N VAL A 307 14.73 -10.72 14.03
CA VAL A 307 14.05 -10.22 12.82
C VAL A 307 14.01 -8.70 12.81
N GLN A 308 14.00 -8.07 13.97
CA GLN A 308 14.11 -6.62 14.13
C GLN A 308 15.09 -6.32 15.27
N LEU A 309 15.97 -5.33 15.10
CA LEU A 309 16.89 -4.88 16.14
C LEU A 309 17.29 -3.42 15.94
N VAL A 310 17.27 -2.64 17.01
CA VAL A 310 17.74 -1.25 17.02
C VAL A 310 18.36 -0.91 18.37
N SER A 311 19.42 -0.12 18.34
CA SER A 311 20.10 0.37 19.54
C SER A 311 19.65 1.79 19.90
N GLY A 312 19.41 2.00 21.18
CA GLY A 312 19.19 3.29 21.83
C GLY A 312 20.36 3.66 22.72
N VAL A 313 20.12 4.55 23.68
CA VAL A 313 21.07 4.93 24.75
C VAL A 313 20.27 5.14 26.02
N VAL A 314 20.69 4.50 27.12
CA VAL A 314 19.98 4.37 28.40
C VAL A 314 18.80 3.39 28.37
N TRP A 315 18.90 2.36 29.20
CA TRP A 315 17.80 1.48 29.57
C TRP A 315 16.96 2.14 30.69
N LEU A 316 15.75 2.59 30.34
CA LEU A 316 14.88 3.38 31.23
C LEU A 316 14.25 2.53 32.33
N LEU A 317 13.61 1.41 31.94
CA LEU A 317 12.87 0.53 32.83
C LEU A 317 13.32 -0.92 32.63
N ARG A 318 13.63 -1.60 33.74
CA ARG A 318 13.93 -3.03 33.77
C ARG A 318 13.02 -3.70 34.80
N ASP A 319 12.18 -4.62 34.33
CA ASP A 319 11.22 -5.36 35.17
C ASP A 319 10.33 -4.44 36.03
N GLY A 320 9.78 -3.40 35.39
CA GLY A 320 8.89 -2.41 36.01
C GLY A 320 9.60 -1.38 36.90
N GLU A 321 10.93 -1.39 36.98
CA GLU A 321 11.72 -0.51 37.84
C GLU A 321 12.65 0.42 37.07
N VAL A 322 12.84 1.63 37.57
CA VAL A 322 13.74 2.63 36.97
C VAL A 322 15.19 2.13 36.99
N TYR A 323 15.84 2.12 35.83
CA TYR A 323 17.16 1.51 35.60
C TYR A 323 18.25 2.48 35.09
N ILE A 324 18.01 3.78 35.25
CA ILE A 324 18.89 4.83 34.72
C ILE A 324 20.27 4.85 35.40
N ASN A 325 20.34 4.70 36.73
CA ASN A 325 21.62 4.67 37.46
C ASN A 325 22.51 3.52 36.97
N GLN A 326 21.93 2.35 36.75
CA GLN A 326 22.64 1.18 36.27
C GLN A 326 23.08 1.38 34.81
N SER A 327 22.23 2.01 33.99
CA SER A 327 22.58 2.39 32.63
C SER A 327 23.73 3.40 32.56
N GLN A 328 23.83 4.33 33.52
CA GLN A 328 25.00 5.21 33.61
C GLN A 328 26.29 4.43 33.78
N VAL A 329 26.30 3.45 34.68
CA VAL A 329 27.48 2.60 34.89
C VAL A 329 27.77 1.72 33.66
N ALA A 330 26.72 1.18 33.05
CA ALA A 330 26.85 0.25 31.92
C ALA A 330 27.19 0.94 30.59
N GLU A 331 26.73 2.17 30.36
CA GLU A 331 26.79 2.85 29.05
C GLU A 331 27.74 4.08 29.03
N CYS A 332 28.28 4.48 30.18
CA CYS A 332 29.30 5.53 30.28
C CYS A 332 30.70 4.90 30.21
N GLY A 333 31.56 5.41 29.32
CA GLY A 333 32.95 4.97 29.25
C GLY A 333 33.83 5.66 30.29
N GLU A 334 34.82 4.95 30.85
CA GLU A 334 35.76 5.47 31.87
C GLU A 334 36.57 6.71 31.42
N ILE A 335 36.66 6.97 30.11
CA ILE A 335 37.47 8.04 29.50
C ILE A 335 36.63 9.29 29.14
N GLN A 336 35.30 9.19 29.21
CA GLN A 336 34.42 10.31 28.95
C GLN A 336 34.33 11.22 30.18
N THR A 337 34.29 12.54 29.97
CA THR A 337 33.91 13.46 31.05
C THR A 337 32.49 13.13 31.47
N THR A 338 32.30 12.50 32.63
CA THR A 338 31.00 12.09 33.19
C THR A 338 29.90 13.16 33.05
N GLY A 339 30.29 14.44 33.10
CA GLY A 339 29.39 15.58 32.92
C GLY A 339 28.62 15.67 31.60
N THR A 340 29.08 15.10 30.48
CA THR A 340 28.31 15.16 29.20
C THR A 340 27.18 14.13 29.18
N PHE A 341 27.44 12.91 29.63
CA PHE A 341 26.42 11.87 29.75
C PHE A 341 25.41 12.21 30.85
N ASP A 342 25.88 12.74 31.99
CA ASP A 342 25.01 13.24 33.05
C ASP A 342 24.13 14.40 32.57
N LYS A 343 24.67 15.33 31.77
CA LYS A 343 23.86 16.38 31.14
C LYS A 343 22.80 15.77 30.24
N PHE A 344 23.16 14.81 29.40
CA PHE A 344 22.20 14.14 28.51
C PHE A 344 21.05 13.48 29.27
N ILE A 345 21.31 12.87 30.43
CA ILE A 345 20.27 12.24 31.25
C ILE A 345 19.35 13.26 31.91
N ASN A 346 19.95 14.31 32.49
CA ASN A 346 19.24 15.23 33.37
C ASN A 346 18.60 16.42 32.63
N VAL A 347 19.05 16.74 31.42
CA VAL A 347 18.49 17.84 30.63
C VAL A 347 17.10 17.48 30.09
N ILE A 348 16.17 18.43 30.21
CA ILE A 348 14.86 18.32 29.58
C ILE A 348 14.99 18.50 28.07
N SER A 349 14.31 17.67 27.29
CA SER A 349 14.24 17.79 25.84
C SER A 349 13.05 17.00 25.31
N ALA A 350 12.86 17.00 23.99
CA ALA A 350 12.02 16.01 23.33
C ALA A 350 12.67 14.62 23.46
N ARG A 351 11.87 13.56 23.67
CA ARG A 351 12.35 12.20 23.91
C ARG A 351 11.49 11.20 23.16
N THR A 352 12.10 10.11 22.73
CA THR A 352 11.38 8.94 22.21
C THR A 352 11.86 7.67 22.91
N ALA A 353 10.97 6.70 23.04
CA ALA A 353 11.26 5.43 23.67
C ALA A 353 10.50 4.29 23.00
N VAL A 354 10.99 3.08 23.21
CA VAL A 354 10.29 1.83 22.90
C VAL A 354 10.29 0.95 24.13
N GLY A 355 9.16 0.30 24.41
CA GLY A 355 8.98 -0.57 25.55
C GLY A 355 7.87 -1.59 25.32
N HIS A 356 7.46 -2.29 26.37
CA HIS A 356 6.28 -3.15 26.33
C HIS A 356 5.49 -3.12 27.63
N ASP A 357 4.21 -3.45 27.53
CA ASP A 357 3.34 -3.64 28.69
C ASP A 357 3.34 -5.10 29.18
N SER A 358 2.60 -5.34 30.27
CA SER A 358 2.45 -6.68 30.86
C SER A 358 1.70 -7.68 29.96
N GLN A 359 0.98 -7.22 28.95
CA GLN A 359 0.29 -8.08 27.97
C GLN A 359 1.18 -8.46 26.79
N GLY A 360 2.42 -7.97 26.74
CA GLY A 360 3.34 -8.18 25.63
C GLY A 360 3.04 -7.28 24.42
N GLN A 361 2.21 -6.25 24.57
CA GLN A 361 2.05 -5.24 23.52
C GLN A 361 3.31 -4.40 23.44
N LEU A 362 3.83 -4.19 22.23
CA LEU A 362 4.90 -3.23 21.99
C LEU A 362 4.33 -1.81 22.16
N VAL A 363 5.09 -0.93 22.81
CA VAL A 363 4.69 0.45 23.09
C VAL A 363 5.75 1.41 22.57
N LEU A 364 5.35 2.26 21.63
CA LEU A 364 6.16 3.40 21.18
C LEU A 364 5.73 4.65 21.93
N VAL A 365 6.69 5.42 22.43
CA VAL A 365 6.40 6.63 23.21
C VAL A 365 7.16 7.80 22.63
N HIS A 366 6.44 8.88 22.37
CA HIS A 366 6.97 10.14 21.84
C HIS A 366 6.56 11.29 22.76
N VAL A 367 7.53 12.12 23.15
CA VAL A 367 7.33 13.33 23.94
C VAL A 367 7.90 14.52 23.18
N ASP A 368 7.06 15.50 22.88
CA ASP A 368 7.49 16.78 22.32
C ASP A 368 8.29 17.59 23.36
N GLY A 369 9.23 18.38 22.87
CA GLY A 369 10.08 19.18 23.74
C GLY A 369 11.08 20.03 22.97
N GLN A 370 11.99 20.64 23.70
CA GLN A 370 13.11 21.40 23.17
C GLN A 370 14.21 21.39 24.22
N THR A 371 15.45 21.10 23.80
CA THR A 371 16.58 20.93 24.73
C THR A 371 16.72 22.16 25.63
N GLU A 372 16.84 21.93 26.94
CA GLU A 372 16.95 22.96 28.00
C GLU A 372 15.68 23.83 28.21
N SER A 373 14.60 23.61 27.46
CA SER A 373 13.41 24.47 27.51
C SER A 373 12.09 23.72 27.78
N ARG A 374 11.80 22.64 27.04
CA ARG A 374 10.52 21.92 27.10
C ARG A 374 10.73 20.41 27.01
N GLY A 375 9.72 19.66 27.43
CA GLY A 375 9.74 18.19 27.41
C GLY A 375 10.20 17.62 28.74
N VAL A 376 10.88 16.48 28.71
CA VAL A 376 11.24 15.70 29.89
C VAL A 376 12.72 15.30 29.89
N ASN A 377 13.27 15.11 31.07
CA ASN A 377 14.53 14.40 31.23
C ASN A 377 14.28 12.88 31.31
N LEU A 378 15.34 12.07 31.37
CA LEU A 378 15.17 10.62 31.34
C LEU A 378 14.56 10.06 32.64
N TRP A 379 14.81 10.69 33.79
CA TRP A 379 14.22 10.31 35.07
C TRP A 379 12.70 10.46 35.07
N GLU A 380 12.22 11.63 34.64
CA GLU A 380 10.81 11.93 34.48
C GLU A 380 10.15 11.01 33.46
N MET A 381 10.84 10.73 32.35
CA MET A 381 10.36 9.78 31.35
C MET A 381 10.19 8.38 31.95
N ALA A 382 11.20 7.85 32.64
CA ALA A 382 11.14 6.51 33.23
C ALA A 382 10.02 6.39 34.27
N GLU A 383 9.88 7.37 35.18
CA GLU A 383 8.79 7.37 36.16
C GLU A 383 7.42 7.48 35.50
N PHE A 384 7.29 8.30 34.45
CA PHE A 384 6.05 8.42 33.70
C PHE A 384 5.67 7.10 33.01
N LEU A 385 6.64 6.43 32.35
CA LEU A 385 6.43 5.12 31.74
C LEU A 385 6.04 4.05 32.78
N LYS A 386 6.70 4.05 33.94
CA LYS A 386 6.39 3.14 35.05
C LYS A 386 4.96 3.31 35.53
N GLN A 387 4.50 4.56 35.69
CA GLN A 387 3.12 4.87 36.07
C GLN A 387 2.09 4.43 35.03
N GLN A 388 2.47 4.38 33.74
CA GLN A 388 1.61 3.84 32.68
C GLN A 388 1.65 2.31 32.57
N GLY A 389 2.37 1.61 33.46
CA GLY A 389 2.43 0.15 33.50
C GLY A 389 3.36 -0.48 32.47
N ILE A 390 4.34 0.27 31.96
CA ILE A 390 5.38 -0.24 31.08
C ILE A 390 6.40 -1.05 31.90
N ILE A 391 6.78 -2.22 31.41
CA ILE A 391 7.63 -3.17 32.13
C ILE A 391 9.10 -2.97 31.78
N ASN A 392 9.45 -3.10 30.50
CA ASN A 392 10.78 -2.76 30.01
C ASN A 392 10.69 -1.65 28.97
N ALA A 393 11.66 -0.72 28.98
CA ALA A 393 11.74 0.34 27.98
C ALA A 393 13.16 0.88 27.82
N ILE A 394 13.57 1.19 26.59
CA ILE A 394 14.84 1.87 26.29
C ILE A 394 14.58 3.26 25.69
N ASN A 395 15.50 4.19 25.91
CA ASN A 395 15.47 5.51 25.28
C ASN A 395 16.12 5.47 23.89
N LEU A 396 15.48 6.13 22.93
CA LEU A 396 15.93 6.27 21.54
C LEU A 396 16.38 7.71 21.26
N ASP A 397 16.64 8.04 19.99
CA ASP A 397 17.09 9.38 19.63
C ASP A 397 16.02 10.46 19.93
N GLY A 398 16.46 11.62 20.40
CA GLY A 398 15.61 12.68 20.94
C GLY A 398 15.95 14.06 20.40
N GLY A 399 15.58 15.11 21.14
CA GLY A 399 15.73 16.49 20.69
C GLY A 399 15.09 16.72 19.32
N GLY A 400 15.78 17.41 18.42
CA GLY A 400 15.27 17.68 17.07
C GLY A 400 15.01 16.44 16.20
N SER A 401 15.51 15.27 16.58
CA SER A 401 15.21 14.00 15.89
C SER A 401 13.82 13.46 16.24
N ALA A 402 13.29 13.80 17.42
CA ALA A 402 12.03 13.29 17.93
C ALA A 402 10.87 13.63 16.97
N THR A 403 10.32 12.63 16.30
CA THR A 403 9.34 12.80 15.24
C THR A 403 8.31 11.67 15.30
N LEU A 404 7.02 12.01 15.25
CA LEU A 404 5.92 11.08 15.09
C LEU A 404 5.16 11.36 13.80
N VAL A 405 4.89 10.31 13.03
CA VAL A 405 4.14 10.34 11.78
C VAL A 405 2.96 9.38 11.92
N LEU A 406 1.76 9.85 11.62
CA LEU A 406 0.54 9.05 11.57
C LEU A 406 0.01 9.06 10.14
N ASN A 407 -0.20 7.88 9.56
CA ASN A 407 -0.67 7.67 8.18
C ASN A 407 0.07 8.52 7.15
N GLY A 408 1.41 8.60 7.27
CA GLY A 408 2.27 9.34 6.36
C GLY A 408 2.25 10.87 6.51
N THR A 409 1.64 11.39 7.58
CA THR A 409 1.60 12.82 7.92
C THR A 409 2.24 13.09 9.27
N LEU A 410 3.05 14.16 9.38
CA LEU A 410 3.62 14.60 10.65
C LEU A 410 2.52 14.89 11.68
N ALA A 411 2.65 14.31 12.87
CA ALA A 411 1.67 14.39 13.96
C ALA A 411 2.29 14.87 15.30
N SER A 412 3.55 15.29 15.29
CA SER A 412 4.26 15.87 16.43
C SER A 412 4.68 17.32 16.17
N TYR A 413 5.26 17.97 17.17
CA TYR A 413 5.86 19.30 17.04
C TYR A 413 7.40 19.22 17.15
N PRO A 414 8.12 19.10 16.02
CA PRO A 414 9.58 19.07 16.01
C PRO A 414 10.20 20.29 16.71
N SER A 415 11.38 20.10 17.27
CA SER A 415 12.10 21.18 17.97
C SER A 415 13.04 21.96 17.06
N GLU A 416 13.39 21.45 15.87
CA GLU A 416 14.34 22.09 14.97
C GLU A 416 13.68 23.20 14.13
N HIS A 417 14.39 24.31 13.92
CA HIS A 417 13.92 25.40 13.07
C HIS A 417 14.07 25.04 11.58
N CYS A 418 13.17 25.53 10.76
CA CYS A 418 13.28 25.36 9.32
C CYS A 418 14.46 26.19 8.76
N TYR A 419 15.23 25.62 7.83
CA TYR A 419 16.40 26.30 7.25
C TYR A 419 16.05 27.63 6.56
N PHE A 420 14.85 27.71 5.98
CA PHE A 420 14.37 28.87 5.23
C PHE A 420 13.64 29.90 6.09
N ASP A 421 13.25 29.55 7.33
CA ASP A 421 12.50 30.43 8.23
C ASP A 421 12.64 29.97 9.69
N ASN A 422 13.12 30.88 10.54
CA ASN A 422 13.42 30.61 11.95
C ASN A 422 12.18 30.65 12.84
N MET A 423 11.03 31.06 12.30
CA MET A 423 9.76 31.04 13.00
C MET A 423 9.14 29.64 12.98
N TRP A 424 9.29 28.93 11.86
CA TRP A 424 8.69 27.61 11.67
C TRP A 424 9.59 26.49 12.20
N ARG A 425 8.95 25.40 12.64
CA ARG A 425 9.64 24.18 13.06
C ARG A 425 9.52 23.10 11.98
N CYS A 426 10.60 22.38 11.75
CA CYS A 426 10.71 21.36 10.70
C CYS A 426 11.24 20.04 11.28
N PRO A 427 10.76 18.89 10.78
CA PRO A 427 11.31 17.60 11.17
C PRO A 427 12.74 17.43 10.64
N ARG A 428 13.58 16.77 11.43
CA ARG A 428 14.97 16.46 11.05
C ARG A 428 15.02 15.30 10.06
N SER A 429 16.00 15.36 9.15
CA SER A 429 16.44 14.16 8.41
C SER A 429 17.25 13.25 9.34
N ILE A 430 16.68 12.09 9.65
CA ILE A 430 17.18 11.11 10.62
C ILE A 430 17.74 9.86 9.91
N SER A 431 18.13 8.86 10.69
CA SER A 431 18.65 7.57 10.21
C SER A 431 17.54 6.51 10.17
N THR A 432 17.53 5.54 11.08
CA THR A 432 16.52 4.48 11.12
C THR A 432 15.18 5.00 11.64
N ILE A 433 14.10 4.33 11.26
CA ILE A 433 12.76 4.58 11.82
C ILE A 433 12.16 3.29 12.39
N MET A 434 11.24 3.47 13.33
CA MET A 434 10.34 2.43 13.80
C MET A 434 9.02 2.55 13.05
N CYS A 435 8.67 1.54 12.28
CA CYS A 435 7.49 1.52 11.42
C CYS A 435 6.48 0.50 11.95
N ILE A 436 5.24 0.93 12.14
CA ILE A 436 4.11 0.05 12.39
C ILE A 436 3.29 -0.01 11.11
N HIS A 437 3.08 -1.21 10.57
CA HIS A 437 2.36 -1.44 9.32
C HIS A 437 1.41 -2.63 9.44
N GLU A 438 0.54 -2.81 8.46
CA GLU A 438 -0.27 -4.01 8.37
C GLU A 438 0.61 -5.25 8.10
N PRO A 439 0.24 -6.44 8.60
CA PRO A 439 1.02 -7.65 8.33
C PRO A 439 1.23 -7.88 6.83
N ALA A 440 2.47 -8.20 6.45
CA ALA A 440 2.76 -8.60 5.07
C ALA A 440 1.99 -9.89 4.73
N CYS A 441 1.53 -9.99 3.48
CA CYS A 441 0.87 -11.20 3.01
C CYS A 441 1.84 -12.31 2.70
N GLU A 442 1.44 -13.52 3.08
CA GLU A 442 2.11 -14.75 2.70
C GLU A 442 1.14 -15.63 1.88
N PRO A 443 1.43 -15.87 0.58
CA PRO A 443 2.53 -15.36 -0.23
C PRO A 443 2.41 -13.87 -0.63
N ALA A 444 3.55 -13.25 -0.95
CA ALA A 444 3.63 -11.81 -1.23
C ALA A 444 2.74 -11.38 -2.40
N ASP A 445 2.15 -10.18 -2.27
CA ASP A 445 1.30 -9.51 -3.26
C ASP A 445 0.05 -10.29 -3.74
N CYS A 446 -0.30 -11.41 -3.11
CA CYS A 446 -1.46 -12.23 -3.47
C CYS A 446 -1.54 -12.53 -4.98
N SER A 447 -0.37 -12.72 -5.61
CA SER A 447 -0.21 -12.89 -7.06
C SER A 447 -0.81 -11.77 -7.92
N GLY A 448 -1.14 -10.62 -7.34
CA GLY A 448 -1.87 -9.52 -8.01
C GLY A 448 -3.37 -9.79 -8.20
N HIS A 449 -3.89 -10.85 -7.60
CA HIS A 449 -5.27 -11.33 -7.78
C HIS A 449 -6.05 -11.39 -6.46
N GLY A 450 -5.57 -10.73 -5.41
CA GLY A 450 -6.21 -10.70 -4.11
C GLY A 450 -5.90 -9.45 -3.31
N ASP A 451 -6.74 -9.18 -2.33
CA ASP A 451 -6.51 -8.17 -1.31
C ASP A 451 -5.81 -8.80 -0.12
N CYS A 452 -4.80 -8.11 0.40
CA CYS A 452 -4.09 -8.54 1.60
C CYS A 452 -4.86 -8.10 2.85
N VAL A 453 -5.33 -9.05 3.65
CA VAL A 453 -6.06 -8.76 4.89
C VAL A 453 -5.44 -9.54 6.03
N GLN A 454 -4.88 -8.83 7.02
CA GLN A 454 -4.18 -9.44 8.17
C GLN A 454 -3.07 -10.44 7.76
N GLY A 455 -2.44 -10.19 6.61
CA GLY A 455 -1.39 -11.02 6.03
C GLY A 455 -1.87 -12.34 5.42
N GLU A 456 -3.19 -12.51 5.24
CA GLU A 456 -3.77 -13.57 4.42
C GLU A 456 -4.32 -12.97 3.12
N CYS A 457 -4.19 -13.73 2.04
CA CYS A 457 -4.70 -13.32 0.73
C CYS A 457 -6.18 -13.66 0.58
N HIS A 458 -6.99 -12.62 0.39
CA HIS A 458 -8.38 -12.74 0.02
C HIS A 458 -8.51 -12.53 -1.48
N CYS A 459 -8.69 -13.61 -2.23
CA CYS A 459 -8.74 -13.53 -3.69
C CYS A 459 -9.90 -12.68 -4.19
N THR A 460 -9.60 -11.84 -5.18
CA THR A 460 -10.55 -10.97 -5.86
C THR A 460 -11.07 -11.67 -7.11
N GLY A 461 -12.38 -11.51 -7.36
CA GLY A 461 -13.07 -12.23 -8.44
C GLY A 461 -13.43 -13.67 -8.08
N ASP A 462 -14.29 -14.28 -8.90
CA ASP A 462 -14.88 -15.60 -8.60
C ASP A 462 -13.96 -16.78 -8.97
N PHE A 463 -12.86 -16.50 -9.68
CA PHE A 463 -12.07 -17.51 -10.39
C PHE A 463 -10.64 -17.67 -9.86
N TRP A 464 -10.16 -16.79 -8.98
CA TRP A 464 -8.84 -16.94 -8.38
C TRP A 464 -8.95 -17.65 -7.04
N ARG A 465 -8.14 -18.69 -6.84
CA ARG A 465 -8.12 -19.54 -5.65
C ARG A 465 -6.70 -19.87 -5.23
N GLY A 466 -6.62 -20.60 -4.12
CA GLY A 466 -5.35 -20.96 -3.49
C GLY A 466 -4.92 -19.90 -2.47
N PRO A 467 -3.97 -20.25 -1.59
CA PRO A 467 -3.47 -19.34 -0.54
C PRO A 467 -2.75 -18.12 -1.11
N ALA A 468 -2.32 -18.16 -2.38
CA ALA A 468 -1.63 -17.08 -3.06
C ALA A 468 -2.49 -16.38 -4.13
N CYS A 469 -3.75 -16.80 -4.32
CA CYS A 469 -4.58 -16.37 -5.45
C CYS A 469 -3.91 -16.60 -6.83
N ASP A 470 -3.12 -17.67 -6.95
CA ASP A 470 -2.35 -18.05 -8.14
C ASP A 470 -3.04 -19.16 -8.96
N VAL A 471 -4.07 -19.81 -8.38
CA VAL A 471 -4.80 -20.88 -9.04
C VAL A 471 -6.03 -20.30 -9.73
N LEU A 472 -6.00 -20.26 -11.06
CA LEU A 472 -7.16 -19.92 -11.86
C LEU A 472 -8.11 -21.14 -11.94
N ASP A 473 -9.26 -21.03 -11.30
CA ASP A 473 -10.34 -22.01 -11.25
C ASP A 473 -11.66 -21.38 -11.72
N CYS A 474 -11.93 -21.48 -13.02
CA CYS A 474 -13.17 -21.01 -13.62
C CYS A 474 -14.41 -21.90 -13.37
N GLY A 475 -14.35 -22.85 -12.44
CA GLY A 475 -15.44 -23.78 -12.13
C GLY A 475 -15.36 -25.12 -12.88
N PRO A 476 -16.44 -25.93 -12.88
CA PRO A 476 -16.39 -27.31 -13.34
C PRO A 476 -15.94 -27.42 -14.81
N SER A 477 -15.02 -28.36 -15.04
CA SER A 477 -14.39 -28.62 -16.35
C SER A 477 -13.79 -27.39 -17.04
N ASN A 478 -13.45 -26.33 -16.29
CA ASN A 478 -12.82 -25.11 -16.78
C ASN A 478 -13.63 -24.42 -17.90
N CYS A 479 -14.71 -23.72 -17.54
CA CYS A 479 -15.71 -23.16 -18.47
C CYS A 479 -16.60 -24.20 -19.15
N SER A 480 -16.96 -25.28 -18.45
CA SER A 480 -17.91 -26.30 -18.92
C SER A 480 -17.55 -26.94 -20.29
N LEU A 481 -16.29 -26.85 -20.73
CA LEU A 481 -15.83 -27.23 -22.08
C LEU A 481 -16.46 -26.41 -23.23
N HIS A 482 -17.04 -25.25 -22.92
CA HIS A 482 -17.70 -24.35 -23.85
C HIS A 482 -17.08 -22.95 -23.83
N GLY A 483 -15.80 -22.88 -23.51
CA GLY A 483 -15.06 -21.63 -23.48
C GLY A 483 -13.62 -21.82 -23.02
N VAL A 484 -12.92 -20.69 -22.93
CA VAL A 484 -11.54 -20.62 -22.44
C VAL A 484 -11.50 -19.79 -21.17
N CYS A 485 -10.86 -20.33 -20.13
CA CYS A 485 -10.66 -19.63 -18.86
C CYS A 485 -9.51 -18.63 -18.97
N THR A 486 -9.80 -17.37 -18.63
CA THR A 486 -8.88 -16.24 -18.69
C THR A 486 -8.79 -15.54 -17.34
N ASP A 487 -7.88 -14.57 -17.20
CA ASP A 487 -7.70 -13.76 -16.00
C ASP A 487 -8.96 -12.96 -15.57
N SER A 488 -9.88 -12.73 -16.50
CA SER A 488 -11.17 -12.05 -16.29
C SER A 488 -12.36 -13.01 -16.19
N GLY A 489 -12.10 -14.33 -16.20
CA GLY A 489 -13.12 -15.38 -16.14
C GLY A 489 -13.28 -16.16 -17.45
N CYS A 490 -14.43 -16.81 -17.63
CA CYS A 490 -14.70 -17.59 -18.83
C CYS A 490 -15.05 -16.73 -20.04
N LEU A 491 -14.26 -16.88 -21.10
CA LEU A 491 -14.64 -16.43 -22.43
C LEU A 491 -15.40 -17.57 -23.12
N CYS A 492 -16.72 -17.45 -23.22
CA CYS A 492 -17.56 -18.49 -23.80
C CYS A 492 -17.46 -18.55 -25.33
N ASP A 493 -17.49 -19.78 -25.84
CA ASP A 493 -17.67 -20.06 -27.25
C ASP A 493 -19.05 -19.56 -27.73
N ALA A 494 -19.19 -19.32 -29.03
CA ALA A 494 -20.48 -18.92 -29.60
C ALA A 494 -21.57 -19.96 -29.27
N GLY A 495 -22.78 -19.49 -28.97
CA GLY A 495 -23.88 -20.36 -28.56
C GLY A 495 -23.98 -20.63 -27.05
N TRP A 496 -23.02 -20.15 -26.26
CA TRP A 496 -22.99 -20.31 -24.80
C TRP A 496 -22.83 -18.96 -24.08
N ILE A 497 -23.37 -18.88 -22.87
CA ILE A 497 -23.35 -17.72 -21.98
C ILE A 497 -23.29 -18.17 -20.51
N GLY A 498 -23.18 -17.21 -19.61
CA GLY A 498 -23.06 -17.42 -18.17
C GLY A 498 -21.60 -17.28 -17.72
N SER A 499 -21.39 -17.15 -16.41
CA SER A 499 -20.05 -16.96 -15.82
C SER A 499 -19.12 -18.16 -16.01
N ASN A 500 -19.66 -19.34 -16.30
CA ASN A 500 -18.92 -20.59 -16.53
C ASN A 500 -19.31 -21.31 -17.84
N CYS A 501 -19.96 -20.61 -18.77
CA CYS A 501 -20.42 -21.13 -20.06
C CYS A 501 -21.31 -22.38 -19.99
N SER A 502 -22.10 -22.52 -18.92
CA SER A 502 -23.03 -23.65 -18.74
C SER A 502 -24.40 -23.43 -19.38
N GLU A 503 -24.72 -22.20 -19.79
CA GLU A 503 -26.03 -21.86 -20.34
C GLU A 503 -25.94 -21.73 -21.86
N ALA A 504 -26.76 -22.47 -22.59
CA ALA A 504 -26.90 -22.27 -24.03
C ALA A 504 -27.71 -20.99 -24.32
N CYS A 505 -27.50 -20.38 -25.50
CA CYS A 505 -28.28 -19.22 -25.90
C CYS A 505 -29.79 -19.48 -25.86
N ALA A 506 -30.53 -18.52 -25.31
CA ALA A 506 -31.99 -18.54 -25.33
C ALA A 506 -32.51 -18.59 -26.78
N SER A 507 -33.64 -19.26 -26.99
CA SER A 507 -34.25 -19.36 -28.33
C SER A 507 -34.47 -17.98 -28.95
N GLY A 508 -34.02 -17.82 -30.20
CA GLY A 508 -34.07 -16.55 -30.92
C GLY A 508 -32.80 -15.70 -30.80
N PHE A 509 -31.78 -16.15 -30.06
CA PHE A 509 -30.48 -15.50 -29.95
C PHE A 509 -29.34 -16.42 -30.37
N TYR A 510 -28.25 -15.85 -30.89
CA TYR A 510 -27.09 -16.60 -31.34
C TYR A 510 -25.77 -15.81 -31.24
N GLY A 511 -24.67 -16.50 -31.52
CA GLY A 511 -23.34 -15.92 -31.64
C GLY A 511 -22.64 -15.70 -30.30
N PRO A 512 -21.52 -14.95 -30.29
CA PRO A 512 -20.78 -14.64 -29.06
C PRO A 512 -21.65 -13.88 -28.05
N ALA A 513 -21.65 -14.36 -26.81
CA ALA A 513 -22.45 -13.82 -25.70
C ALA A 513 -23.97 -13.71 -26.02
N CYS A 514 -24.48 -14.48 -26.98
CA CYS A 514 -25.89 -14.50 -27.39
C CYS A 514 -26.49 -13.12 -27.70
N THR A 515 -25.67 -12.19 -28.20
CA THR A 515 -26.09 -10.79 -28.42
C THR A 515 -26.83 -10.58 -29.74
N GLN A 516 -26.75 -11.55 -30.66
CA GLN A 516 -27.35 -11.44 -31.99
C GLN A 516 -28.74 -12.06 -31.99
N THR A 517 -29.71 -11.42 -32.66
CA THR A 517 -31.09 -11.91 -32.75
C THR A 517 -31.31 -12.67 -34.06
N CYS A 518 -31.88 -13.86 -33.97
CA CYS A 518 -32.28 -14.66 -35.12
C CYS A 518 -33.44 -14.02 -35.86
N GLN A 519 -33.41 -14.09 -37.19
CA GLN A 519 -34.46 -13.53 -38.06
C GLN A 519 -35.43 -14.60 -38.58
N CYS A 520 -35.46 -15.78 -37.96
CA CYS A 520 -36.31 -16.89 -38.40
C CYS A 520 -37.79 -16.52 -38.27
N GLN A 521 -38.52 -16.63 -39.37
CA GLN A 521 -39.96 -16.40 -39.46
C GLN A 521 -40.71 -17.73 -39.40
N ASN A 522 -42.05 -17.66 -39.32
CA ASN A 522 -42.95 -18.82 -39.41
C ASN A 522 -42.63 -19.96 -38.42
N GLY A 523 -42.07 -19.65 -37.24
CA GLY A 523 -41.73 -20.65 -36.22
C GLY A 523 -40.44 -21.43 -36.48
N GLY A 524 -39.55 -20.92 -37.32
CA GLY A 524 -38.21 -21.48 -37.54
C GLY A 524 -37.36 -21.53 -36.27
N SER A 525 -36.67 -22.65 -36.06
CA SER A 525 -35.69 -22.80 -34.99
C SER A 525 -34.33 -22.31 -35.46
N CYS A 526 -33.56 -21.68 -34.59
CA CYS A 526 -32.29 -21.04 -34.92
C CYS A 526 -31.12 -21.76 -34.28
N ASP A 527 -30.04 -21.95 -35.04
CA ASP A 527 -28.76 -22.44 -34.53
C ASP A 527 -28.13 -21.39 -33.58
N PRO A 528 -27.83 -21.74 -32.31
CA PRO A 528 -27.32 -20.81 -31.33
C PRO A 528 -25.87 -20.35 -31.61
N MET A 529 -25.09 -21.08 -32.40
CA MET A 529 -23.72 -20.68 -32.74
C MET A 529 -23.70 -19.70 -33.92
N HIS A 530 -24.42 -20.02 -34.99
CA HIS A 530 -24.29 -19.30 -36.28
C HIS A 530 -25.54 -18.56 -36.75
N GLY A 531 -26.69 -18.73 -36.09
CA GLY A 531 -27.92 -18.01 -36.42
C GLY A 531 -28.70 -18.59 -37.60
N ALA A 532 -28.29 -19.76 -38.11
CA ALA A 532 -28.93 -20.41 -39.26
C ALA A 532 -30.33 -20.92 -38.89
N CYS A 533 -31.33 -20.64 -39.73
CA CYS A 533 -32.70 -21.07 -39.50
C CYS A 533 -32.96 -22.48 -40.06
N SER A 534 -33.53 -23.34 -39.22
CA SER A 534 -34.14 -24.60 -39.60
C SER A 534 -35.65 -24.40 -39.73
N CYS A 535 -36.17 -24.49 -40.96
CA CYS A 535 -37.56 -24.17 -41.25
C CYS A 535 -38.50 -25.35 -40.94
N PRO A 536 -39.66 -25.07 -40.32
CA PRO A 536 -40.68 -26.07 -40.09
C PRO A 536 -41.29 -26.53 -41.41
N ALA A 537 -42.07 -27.61 -41.36
CA ALA A 537 -42.71 -28.14 -42.55
C ALA A 537 -43.57 -27.09 -43.25
N GLY A 538 -43.48 -27.02 -44.58
CA GLY A 538 -44.22 -26.04 -45.37
C GLY A 538 -43.47 -24.74 -45.67
N TYR A 539 -42.27 -24.54 -45.10
CA TYR A 539 -41.47 -23.32 -45.28
C TYR A 539 -40.01 -23.61 -45.66
N TYR A 540 -39.39 -22.69 -46.41
CA TYR A 540 -37.98 -22.67 -46.79
C TYR A 540 -37.46 -21.22 -46.93
N GLY A 541 -36.17 -21.07 -47.25
CA GLY A 541 -35.49 -19.78 -47.30
C GLY A 541 -34.49 -19.63 -46.15
N THR A 542 -33.64 -18.60 -46.20
CA THR A 542 -32.61 -18.38 -45.17
C THR A 542 -33.19 -17.98 -43.83
N SER A 543 -34.39 -17.38 -43.84
CA SER A 543 -35.12 -16.93 -42.66
C SER A 543 -36.51 -17.57 -42.58
N CYS A 544 -36.76 -18.67 -43.32
CA CYS A 544 -38.06 -19.33 -43.40
C CYS A 544 -39.21 -18.42 -43.88
N GLU A 545 -38.87 -17.41 -44.68
CA GLU A 545 -39.79 -16.39 -45.18
C GLU A 545 -40.64 -16.87 -46.37
N GLN A 546 -40.29 -18.01 -46.97
CA GLN A 546 -40.94 -18.54 -48.17
C GLN A 546 -41.69 -19.84 -47.87
N GLU A 547 -42.87 -19.99 -48.45
CA GLU A 547 -43.65 -21.24 -48.38
C GLU A 547 -43.16 -22.24 -49.43
N CYS A 548 -43.28 -23.54 -49.20
CA CYS A 548 -42.75 -24.54 -50.14
C CYS A 548 -43.22 -24.29 -51.59
N PRO A 549 -42.28 -24.36 -52.56
CA PRO A 549 -42.65 -24.26 -53.96
C PRO A 549 -43.54 -25.45 -54.35
N MET A 550 -44.37 -25.25 -55.37
CA MET A 550 -45.26 -26.30 -55.87
C MET A 550 -44.46 -27.57 -56.20
N GLY A 551 -44.96 -28.71 -55.71
CA GLY A 551 -44.30 -30.00 -55.88
C GLY A 551 -43.29 -30.36 -54.79
N TRP A 552 -43.13 -29.54 -53.74
CA TRP A 552 -42.26 -29.83 -52.59
C TRP A 552 -43.01 -29.67 -51.26
N TYR A 553 -42.61 -30.44 -50.25
CA TYR A 553 -43.20 -30.43 -48.92
C TYR A 553 -42.20 -30.80 -47.81
N GLY A 554 -42.62 -30.67 -46.56
CA GLY A 554 -41.83 -31.04 -45.39
C GLY A 554 -40.86 -29.94 -44.92
N PRO A 555 -40.04 -30.22 -43.88
CA PRO A 555 -39.13 -29.22 -43.32
C PRO A 555 -38.08 -28.80 -44.35
N ASN A 556 -37.80 -27.50 -44.41
CA ASN A 556 -36.95 -26.88 -45.45
C ASN A 556 -37.37 -27.22 -46.90
N CYS A 557 -38.59 -27.72 -47.12
CA CYS A 557 -39.13 -28.15 -48.41
C CYS A 557 -38.23 -29.12 -49.20
N GLN A 558 -37.54 -30.02 -48.49
CA GLN A 558 -36.56 -30.94 -49.11
C GLN A 558 -37.17 -32.20 -49.71
N LYS A 559 -38.49 -32.42 -49.59
CA LYS A 559 -39.16 -33.64 -50.08
C LYS A 559 -40.05 -33.33 -51.29
N PRO A 560 -39.92 -34.05 -52.41
CA PRO A 560 -40.82 -33.88 -53.56
C PRO A 560 -42.17 -34.56 -53.34
N CYS A 561 -43.25 -33.95 -53.82
CA CYS A 561 -44.61 -34.51 -53.79
C CYS A 561 -44.70 -35.79 -54.63
N ALA A 562 -45.28 -36.85 -54.06
CA ALA A 562 -45.51 -38.13 -54.73
C ALA A 562 -46.98 -38.29 -55.14
N CYS A 563 -47.52 -37.33 -55.89
CA CYS A 563 -48.92 -37.34 -56.36
C CYS A 563 -49.02 -37.74 -57.83
N GLU A 564 -50.17 -38.33 -58.20
CA GLU A 564 -50.45 -38.72 -59.58
C GLU A 564 -50.35 -37.50 -60.52
N HIS A 565 -49.77 -37.70 -61.71
CA HIS A 565 -49.55 -36.66 -62.72
C HIS A 565 -48.78 -35.40 -62.26
N MET A 566 -47.91 -35.50 -61.24
CA MET A 566 -47.09 -34.39 -60.72
C MET A 566 -47.92 -33.23 -60.14
N CYS A 567 -49.12 -33.52 -59.63
CA CYS A 567 -49.96 -32.52 -58.99
C CYS A 567 -49.30 -31.93 -57.71
N PRO A 568 -49.59 -30.66 -57.38
CA PRO A 568 -49.16 -30.08 -56.10
C PRO A 568 -49.75 -30.87 -54.92
N CYS A 569 -48.99 -30.98 -53.83
CA CYS A 569 -49.43 -31.59 -52.58
C CYS A 569 -49.48 -30.57 -51.44
N ASN A 570 -50.10 -30.93 -50.33
CA ASN A 570 -50.09 -30.11 -49.12
C ASN A 570 -48.63 -29.89 -48.67
N ARG A 571 -48.23 -28.62 -48.55
CA ARG A 571 -46.85 -28.18 -48.26
C ARG A 571 -46.28 -28.71 -46.93
N GLU A 572 -47.11 -28.99 -45.94
CA GLU A 572 -46.67 -29.46 -44.63
C GLU A 572 -46.60 -30.98 -44.57
N THR A 573 -47.66 -31.65 -45.04
CA THR A 573 -47.88 -33.09 -44.84
C THR A 573 -47.53 -33.95 -46.06
N GLY A 574 -47.48 -33.36 -47.26
CA GLY A 574 -47.29 -34.08 -48.52
C GLY A 574 -48.56 -34.74 -49.07
N SER A 575 -49.72 -34.50 -48.45
CA SER A 575 -50.99 -35.11 -48.87
C SER A 575 -51.49 -34.57 -50.21
N CYS A 576 -51.94 -35.46 -51.11
CA CYS A 576 -52.45 -35.12 -52.44
C CYS A 576 -53.93 -34.71 -52.46
N ASN A 577 -54.61 -34.75 -51.31
CA ASN A 577 -56.03 -34.40 -51.19
C ASN A 577 -56.20 -32.88 -50.99
N ILE A 578 -55.87 -32.08 -52.01
CA ILE A 578 -56.07 -30.62 -52.01
C ILE A 578 -57.19 -30.26 -52.99
N THR A 579 -58.16 -29.44 -52.56
CA THR A 579 -59.27 -28.99 -53.41
C THR A 579 -58.77 -27.94 -54.41
N TYR A 580 -58.96 -28.20 -55.71
CA TYR A 580 -58.39 -27.45 -56.84
C TYR A 580 -58.80 -25.97 -56.95
N GLU A 581 -59.76 -25.52 -56.13
CA GLU A 581 -60.39 -24.19 -56.22
C GLU A 581 -59.58 -23.05 -55.56
N LEU A 582 -58.63 -23.35 -54.66
CA LEU A 582 -57.85 -22.33 -53.92
C LEU A 582 -56.50 -21.97 -54.57
N ALA A 583 -55.91 -22.85 -55.39
CA ALA A 583 -54.57 -22.63 -55.96
C ALA A 583 -54.55 -21.69 -57.17
N VAL A 584 -55.67 -21.60 -57.92
CA VAL A 584 -55.76 -20.80 -59.16
C VAL A 584 -55.99 -19.31 -58.86
N GLN A 585 -56.66 -18.98 -57.75
CA GLN A 585 -57.03 -17.60 -57.42
C GLN A 585 -55.82 -16.75 -56.99
N ASP A 586 -54.81 -17.31 -56.31
CA ASP A 586 -53.61 -16.57 -55.90
C ASP A 586 -52.73 -16.14 -57.10
N GLN A 587 -52.63 -16.99 -58.12
CA GLN A 587 -51.86 -16.70 -59.34
C GLN A 587 -52.55 -15.66 -60.23
N LEU A 588 -53.88 -15.71 -60.37
CA LEU A 588 -54.64 -14.68 -61.12
C LEU A 588 -54.57 -13.31 -60.44
N THR A 589 -54.51 -13.25 -59.11
CA THR A 589 -54.45 -11.99 -58.36
C THR A 589 -53.04 -11.37 -58.38
N LYS A 590 -51.97 -12.19 -58.34
CA LYS A 590 -50.58 -11.74 -58.52
C LYS A 590 -50.27 -11.33 -59.96
N ALA A 591 -50.75 -12.07 -60.96
CA ALA A 591 -50.64 -11.70 -62.37
C ALA A 591 -51.42 -10.41 -62.69
N GLY A 592 -52.60 -10.23 -62.07
CA GLY A 592 -53.41 -9.01 -62.20
C GLY A 592 -52.76 -7.75 -61.61
N ARG A 593 -51.99 -7.87 -60.52
CA ARG A 593 -51.25 -6.73 -59.93
C ARG A 593 -50.01 -6.33 -60.73
N CYS A 594 -49.39 -7.28 -61.44
CA CYS A 594 -48.22 -6.99 -62.28
C CYS A 594 -48.59 -6.26 -63.60
N LEU A 595 -49.84 -6.37 -64.05
CA LEU A 595 -50.37 -5.69 -65.25
C LEU A 595 -50.95 -4.28 -64.98
N ALA A 596 -51.10 -3.87 -63.71
CA ALA A 596 -51.70 -2.58 -63.33
C ALA A 596 -50.69 -1.47 -62.98
N SER A 597 -49.37 -1.69 -63.11
CA SER A 597 -48.33 -0.74 -62.69
C SER A 597 -47.73 0.12 -63.83
N GLN A 598 -48.43 0.30 -64.96
CA GLN A 598 -48.06 1.30 -65.96
C GLN A 598 -49.18 2.32 -66.19
N ASN A 599 -48.84 3.60 -65.94
CA ASN A 599 -49.56 4.85 -66.28
C ASN A 599 -50.66 5.42 -65.35
N LYS A 600 -50.22 6.21 -64.35
CA LYS A 600 -50.58 7.63 -64.04
C LYS A 600 -50.09 7.90 -62.60
N GLY A 601 -49.29 8.92 -62.32
CA GLY A 601 -49.55 10.32 -62.61
C GLY A 601 -50.02 11.04 -61.34
N ARG A 602 -49.05 11.42 -60.49
CA ARG A 602 -49.00 12.60 -59.60
C ARG A 602 -50.33 13.11 -59.02
N SER A 603 -50.50 13.00 -57.69
CA SER A 603 -51.28 13.96 -56.90
C SER A 603 -50.52 14.36 -55.63
N LYS A 604 -50.45 15.67 -55.40
CA LYS A 604 -49.91 16.31 -54.20
C LYS A 604 -50.90 16.11 -53.07
N GLU A 605 -50.52 15.38 -52.02
CA GLU A 605 -51.18 15.52 -50.72
C GLU A 605 -50.42 16.56 -49.89
N LYS A 606 -51.09 17.71 -49.70
CA LYS A 606 -50.69 18.74 -48.75
C LYS A 606 -50.97 18.19 -47.35
N PHE A 607 -49.92 17.85 -46.60
CA PHE A 607 -50.04 17.72 -45.14
C PHE A 607 -49.91 19.12 -44.53
N SER A 608 -51.05 19.79 -44.37
CA SER A 608 -51.14 21.07 -43.68
C SER A 608 -51.12 20.83 -42.17
N LEU A 609 -49.93 20.85 -41.56
CA LEU A 609 -49.83 21.07 -40.13
C LEU A 609 -50.01 22.57 -39.89
N SER A 610 -51.03 22.96 -39.11
CA SER A 610 -51.31 24.38 -38.83
C SER A 610 -50.11 25.02 -38.13
N GLU A 611 -49.70 26.19 -38.61
CA GLU A 611 -48.62 27.03 -38.08
C GLU A 611 -48.73 27.26 -36.55
N LYS A 612 -49.96 27.21 -36.02
CA LYS A 612 -50.25 27.31 -34.58
C LYS A 612 -49.85 26.08 -33.76
N THR A 613 -49.86 24.89 -34.36
CA THR A 613 -49.53 23.62 -33.67
C THR A 613 -48.03 23.40 -33.59
N CYS A 614 -47.27 23.83 -34.60
CA CYS A 614 -45.80 23.76 -34.58
C CYS A 614 -45.19 24.75 -33.57
N ILE A 615 -45.77 25.96 -33.47
CA ILE A 615 -45.39 26.96 -32.46
C ILE A 615 -45.75 26.48 -31.04
N SER A 616 -46.88 25.80 -30.86
CA SER A 616 -47.28 25.25 -29.57
C SER A 616 -46.34 24.13 -29.09
N VAL A 617 -46.00 23.18 -29.97
CA VAL A 617 -45.12 22.05 -29.61
C VAL A 617 -43.68 22.50 -29.34
N THR A 618 -43.16 23.43 -30.14
CA THR A 618 -41.84 24.03 -29.91
C THR A 618 -41.77 24.88 -28.65
N SER A 619 -42.85 25.61 -28.31
CA SER A 619 -42.92 26.38 -27.06
C SER A 619 -42.99 25.49 -25.81
N VAL A 620 -43.73 24.37 -25.86
CA VAL A 620 -43.80 23.41 -24.75
C VAL A 620 -42.47 22.70 -24.55
N LEU A 621 -41.80 22.28 -25.63
CA LEU A 621 -40.46 21.67 -25.54
C LEU A 621 -39.41 22.64 -25.01
N ALA A 622 -39.46 23.92 -25.42
CA ALA A 622 -38.58 24.95 -24.87
C ALA A 622 -38.84 25.21 -23.37
N LEU A 623 -40.10 25.24 -22.94
CA LEU A 623 -40.47 25.39 -21.52
C LEU A 623 -39.97 24.20 -20.68
N LEU A 624 -40.11 22.97 -21.18
CA LEU A 624 -39.61 21.76 -20.51
C LEU A 624 -38.08 21.75 -20.41
N LEU A 625 -37.38 22.25 -21.43
CA LEU A 625 -35.92 22.41 -21.39
C LEU A 625 -35.47 23.46 -20.38
N VAL A 626 -36.19 24.58 -20.26
CA VAL A 626 -35.91 25.61 -19.24
C VAL A 626 -36.17 25.09 -17.83
N ILE A 627 -37.25 24.35 -17.61
CA ILE A 627 -37.56 23.72 -16.31
C ILE A 627 -36.47 22.69 -15.95
N SER A 628 -36.02 21.88 -16.92
CA SER A 628 -34.93 20.92 -16.74
C SER A 628 -33.60 21.61 -16.41
N ALA A 629 -33.29 22.72 -17.10
CA ALA A 629 -32.10 23.51 -16.83
C ALA A 629 -32.15 24.15 -15.42
N MET A 630 -33.29 24.71 -15.01
CA MET A 630 -33.46 25.25 -13.65
C MET A 630 -33.39 24.17 -12.57
N GLY A 631 -33.94 22.98 -12.83
CA GLY A 631 -33.82 21.83 -11.94
C GLY A 631 -32.37 21.37 -11.76
N ASN A 632 -31.60 21.29 -12.86
CA ASN A 632 -30.19 20.93 -12.82
C ASN A 632 -29.31 21.99 -12.12
N VAL A 633 -29.62 23.28 -12.29
CA VAL A 633 -28.95 24.37 -11.54
C VAL A 633 -29.31 24.31 -10.06
N GLY A 634 -30.57 24.02 -9.71
CA GLY A 634 -31.02 23.84 -8.32
C GLY A 634 -30.36 22.64 -7.63
N LEU A 635 -30.25 21.50 -8.31
CA LEU A 635 -29.51 20.32 -7.84
C LEU A 635 -28.02 20.61 -7.66
N PHE A 636 -27.41 21.36 -8.57
CA PHE A 636 -26.00 21.76 -8.48
C PHE A 636 -25.74 22.73 -7.30
N LEU A 637 -26.65 23.67 -7.04
CA LEU A 637 -26.56 24.58 -5.90
C LEU A 637 -26.86 23.87 -4.56
N LYS A 638 -27.79 22.91 -4.54
CA LYS A 638 -28.05 22.06 -3.36
C LYS A 638 -26.88 21.13 -3.04
N ALA A 639 -26.25 20.52 -4.05
CA ALA A 639 -25.01 19.75 -3.91
C ALA A 639 -23.78 20.59 -3.51
N ARG A 640 -23.85 21.92 -3.68
CA ARG A 640 -22.84 22.87 -3.18
C ARG A 640 -23.14 23.30 -1.74
N SER A 641 -24.41 23.40 -1.35
CA SER A 641 -24.84 23.69 0.02
C SER A 641 -24.63 22.50 0.97
N GLU A 642 -24.90 21.26 0.53
CA GLU A 642 -24.68 20.05 1.33
C GLU A 642 -23.19 19.69 1.51
N ARG A 643 -22.30 20.18 0.63
CA ARG A 643 -20.84 20.10 0.82
C ARG A 643 -20.28 21.06 1.87
N HIS A 644 -21.06 22.06 2.31
CA HIS A 644 -20.68 22.99 3.37
C HIS A 644 -21.21 22.59 4.77
N HIS A 645 -21.86 21.42 4.91
CA HIS A 645 -22.47 20.98 6.17
C HIS A 645 -21.98 19.63 6.71
N LYS A 646 -20.85 19.14 6.20
CA LYS A 646 -20.08 18.04 6.81
C LYS A 646 -18.58 18.36 6.78
N SER A 647 -18.19 19.40 7.49
CA SER A 647 -16.85 19.48 8.08
C SER A 647 -17.09 19.41 9.58
N GLY A 648 -16.79 18.26 10.18
CA GLY A 648 -16.83 18.09 11.62
C GLY A 648 -15.89 19.09 12.29
N ASP A 649 -16.36 19.62 13.41
CA ASP A 649 -15.65 20.55 14.27
C ASP A 649 -14.32 19.92 14.74
N TYR A 650 -13.20 20.40 14.20
CA TYR A 650 -11.94 20.36 14.92
C TYR A 650 -11.97 21.51 15.92
N LEU A 651 -12.05 21.18 17.21
CA LEU A 651 -11.95 22.15 18.29
C LEU A 651 -10.51 22.69 18.34
N TYR A 652 -10.26 23.76 17.59
CA TYR A 652 -9.04 24.54 17.70
C TYR A 652 -9.05 25.24 19.06
N HIS A 653 -8.18 24.83 19.99
CA HIS A 653 -7.95 25.63 21.19
C HIS A 653 -7.08 26.83 20.81
N PRO A 654 -7.58 28.08 20.93
CA PRO A 654 -6.80 29.26 20.59
C PRO A 654 -5.63 29.44 21.56
N LEU A 655 -4.44 29.52 20.96
CA LEU A 655 -3.15 29.93 21.50
C LEU A 655 -3.18 31.36 22.11
N ARG A 656 -3.80 31.53 23.28
CA ARG A 656 -3.67 32.80 24.04
C ARG A 656 -3.01 32.67 25.40
N GLU A 657 -2.59 31.48 25.79
CA GLU A 657 -1.82 31.23 27.02
C GLU A 657 -0.45 30.59 26.73
N MET A 658 0.10 30.78 25.53
CA MET A 658 1.41 30.23 25.12
C MET A 658 2.55 31.26 25.06
N ASN A 659 2.26 32.53 25.34
CA ASN A 659 3.30 33.48 25.71
C ASN A 659 3.26 33.62 27.21
N GLY A 660 4.16 32.90 27.91
CA GLY A 660 4.49 33.25 29.28
C GLY A 660 4.81 34.74 29.32
N GLU A 661 4.08 35.46 30.17
CA GLU A 661 4.25 36.88 30.41
C GLU A 661 5.67 37.09 30.93
N ALA A 662 6.58 37.51 30.04
CA ALA A 662 7.91 37.93 30.42
C ALA A 662 7.79 39.26 31.16
N SER A 663 7.65 39.16 32.48
CA SER A 663 7.79 40.30 33.39
C SER A 663 9.25 40.76 33.40
N HIS A 664 9.62 41.56 32.41
CA HIS A 664 10.84 42.37 32.42
C HIS A 664 10.47 43.82 32.15
N THR A 665 10.36 44.57 33.24
CA THR A 665 10.55 46.03 33.27
C THR A 665 11.88 46.38 32.62
N PHE A 666 11.83 46.93 31.40
CA PHE A 666 12.86 47.83 30.90
C PHE A 666 12.22 48.98 30.14
N THR A 667 12.59 50.17 30.60
CA THR A 667 12.24 51.52 30.13
C THR A 667 12.39 51.68 28.62
N SER A 668 11.33 52.15 27.97
CA SER A 668 11.32 52.54 26.57
C SER A 668 12.14 53.82 26.34
N ALA A 669 13.21 53.72 25.57
CA ALA A 669 13.74 54.85 24.82
C ALA A 669 13.23 54.73 23.38
N ALA A 670 12.16 55.46 23.07
CA ALA A 670 11.64 55.61 21.71
C ALA A 670 12.48 56.68 21.00
N CYS A 671 13.00 56.35 19.81
CA CYS A 671 13.48 57.35 18.87
C CYS A 671 12.26 57.94 18.16
N GLU A 672 12.01 59.22 18.41
CA GLU A 672 11.06 60.06 17.69
C GLU A 672 11.57 60.33 16.28
N THR A 673 10.70 60.14 15.29
CA THR A 673 10.82 60.76 13.97
C THR A 673 10.24 62.17 14.07
N GLU A 674 11.10 63.18 13.97
CA GLU A 674 10.70 64.58 13.74
C GLU A 674 10.12 64.72 12.32
N ASP A 675 8.87 65.18 12.23
CA ASP A 675 8.39 65.94 11.10
C ASP A 675 7.65 67.18 11.61
N THR A 676 7.84 68.26 10.89
CA THR A 676 7.86 69.64 11.36
C THR A 676 6.49 70.30 11.65
N GLN A 677 6.50 71.14 12.70
CA GLN A 677 5.89 72.48 12.79
C GLN A 677 4.43 72.67 13.29
N ASP A 678 4.38 73.10 14.56
CA ASP A 678 3.68 74.28 15.11
C ASP A 678 2.14 74.34 15.28
N GLN A 679 1.81 74.81 16.49
CA GLN A 679 0.62 75.55 16.96
C GLN A 679 -0.67 74.88 17.47
N SER A 680 -0.96 75.28 18.72
CA SER A 680 -2.25 75.51 19.40
C SER A 680 -3.05 74.27 19.85
N GLN A 681 -3.00 73.92 21.13
CA GLN A 681 -3.83 74.41 22.26
C GLN A 681 -5.30 73.96 22.23
N ALA A 682 -5.66 73.35 23.37
CA ALA A 682 -6.92 73.45 24.10
C ALA A 682 -7.94 72.29 24.02
N LEU A 683 -8.11 71.67 25.20
CA LEU A 683 -9.39 71.37 25.88
C LEU A 683 -10.33 70.32 25.25
N LEU A 684 -10.31 69.10 25.78
CA LEU A 684 -11.25 68.60 26.81
C LEU A 684 -10.90 67.18 27.26
#